data_AF-A0A9P1HIG0-F1
#
_entry.id   AF-A0A9P1HIG0-F1
#
_cell.length_a   1.000
_cell.length_b   1.000
_cell.length_c   1.000
_cell.angle_alpha   90.00
_cell.angle_beta   90.00
_cell.angle_gamma   90.00
#
_symmetry.space_group_name_H-M   'P 1'
#
loop_
_entity.id
_entity.type
_entity.pdbx_description
1 polymer ?
#
loop_
_entity_poly.entity_id
_entity_poly.type
_entity_poly.pdbx_seq_one_letter_code
_entity_poly.pdbx_strand_id
1 'polypeptide(L)'
;MANPVRIGFLPAEEDVKGCYAVPGCKRPGSDVEIVFLAFRLLKIPYIVIDLLNDYDVSYDMGQKLENGSWTGVTKLLIDNHIDMCGVSMRVTEERNEVIHFSYPTRYFQSIYILKRPSVICPRTFIFNAFSEVTWILIACSILVSVITSFIIHFCHFSLHFPQLSESSRKRWSSILFCALQKGFSFPYSSSRDFPSLMVYNLYLLFVFFIVMQIYQSKMYAYLASPNKYSIPFYSQKDSLTFVENGNGFYTAFAYQKLLCSTDENCQRFQEVTMKRPISRRERQAEIEGDLNIGGIYESTIDSAFLSSPVTWLDNRKQDRIIIQEEDGARYFVAYSFSSKNKKLRNSFNEALIQILPAVPHISSGHGYNTKRLPFQLTSKPNLVPLSLSSHLLQLFKLFLSDVQTPAVFMNVRFPINQEQFDEKYAHSHLHSLTSIHYVKQYFTRFYKPFISFQSFWNLIVAVVPILKWLPRYSMKHFTHDLIGGLTIGIMHVPQGIAYASLAAQEPVIGLYTSLFPVLTYMFFGTSRHCSIGSFAIVALMTGNVVSKLKEDVGVSTTSVEIASVLTFEIGLIQFFLALLKLDFVCTYLTDDLVSGFTTGASMHVFVTQVKDILGIHGLPRRDGSGNLFMRLFDLLKSFHKINKATTCLSIFVFCFLIMGKKINSFRRRKKKALMPIPFDLLAIIVSIFLSLLFKLNFTYNVSTVGVIPTGFPRPNLPRIELFTRLLPDAVSITAVIMSIHISLAKMFSQKYDYLINTNQEFYALGFTSIISGFFPTFPNACSLARTMVNGNVGTRTQLSSVFSSALIFSIIVFIGKWLQPLPMCVLGCIIAAALLPVLQKFKDLRNIWRVSRIDFSVWIVTFTATVLIDVMMGLVVSIVFVLLTSVIRQQWPSWHILGNVTGTSEYRDVQRYKSIHDTEDICIFRFDSPLIFLNSERFSETLKYLSYKCILKEANTKKMNLVQSTKMKRSPCFIIIDCSGFVYVDRMGLKALKDIHLELKKKNVLIYFAAAKSCLREMFIDSGFHRSIPRTVFFPTVHDAVMTAKQQIERSEYSYIYDSSDDLQS
;
A
#
# COMPACT_ATOMS: atom_id res chain seq x y z
N MET A 1 -50.74 37.15 39.70
CA MET A 1 -49.67 36.93 38.71
C MET A 1 -48.55 36.19 39.41
N ALA A 2 -47.90 35.21 38.79
CA ALA A 2 -46.73 34.57 39.38
C ALA A 2 -45.52 35.52 39.32
N ASN A 3 -44.73 35.59 40.40
CA ASN A 3 -43.48 36.36 40.39
C ASN A 3 -42.55 35.80 39.30
N PRO A 4 -41.82 36.64 38.55
CA PRO A 4 -40.91 36.18 37.53
C PRO A 4 -39.77 35.36 38.16
N VAL A 5 -39.40 34.26 37.51
CA VAL A 5 -38.29 33.40 37.96
C VAL A 5 -36.98 34.17 37.87
N ARG A 6 -36.23 34.24 38.98
CA ARG A 6 -34.92 34.91 39.05
C ARG A 6 -33.81 33.95 38.62
N ILE A 7 -33.24 34.19 37.44
CA ILE A 7 -32.14 33.42 36.87
C ILE A 7 -30.83 34.19 37.14
N GLY A 8 -30.00 33.68 38.06
CA GLY A 8 -28.65 34.18 38.26
C GLY A 8 -27.73 33.77 37.10
N PHE A 9 -26.91 34.70 36.62
CA PHE A 9 -25.84 34.42 35.65
C PHE A 9 -24.50 34.99 36.12
N LEU A 10 -23.40 34.38 35.65
CA LEU A 10 -22.03 34.82 35.90
C LEU A 10 -21.48 35.45 34.62
N PRO A 11 -21.05 36.72 34.61
CA PRO A 11 -20.68 37.45 33.40
C PRO A 11 -19.23 37.16 32.93
N ALA A 12 -18.87 35.89 32.81
CA ALA A 12 -17.52 35.40 32.45
C ALA A 12 -17.01 35.70 31.02
N GLU A 13 -17.92 35.77 30.04
CA GLU A 13 -17.59 35.97 28.62
C GLU A 13 -18.38 37.18 28.08
N GLU A 14 -17.73 38.06 27.32
CA GLU A 14 -18.37 39.30 26.81
C GLU A 14 -19.60 39.01 25.94
N ASP A 15 -19.53 37.96 25.10
CA ASP A 15 -20.65 37.49 24.27
C ASP A 15 -21.87 37.04 25.11
N VAL A 16 -21.62 36.40 26.26
CA VAL A 16 -22.67 35.92 27.17
C VAL A 16 -23.32 37.09 27.91
N LYS A 17 -22.52 38.09 28.33
CA LYS A 17 -22.98 39.29 29.04
C LYS A 17 -23.95 40.12 28.18
N GLY A 18 -23.71 40.22 26.88
CA GLY A 18 -24.62 40.91 25.94
C GLY A 18 -25.93 40.15 25.68
N CYS A 19 -25.88 38.83 25.51
CA CYS A 19 -27.06 38.06 25.09
C CYS A 19 -28.08 37.74 26.19
N TYR A 20 -27.67 37.66 27.46
CA TYR A 20 -28.61 37.46 28.57
C TYR A 20 -29.44 38.72 28.90
N ALA A 21 -28.90 39.91 28.63
CA ALA A 21 -29.55 41.19 28.94
C ALA A 21 -30.51 41.71 27.86
N VAL A 22 -30.43 41.22 26.61
CA VAL A 22 -31.15 41.79 25.47
C VAL A 22 -31.98 40.73 24.72
N PRO A 23 -33.33 40.85 24.70
CA PRO A 23 -34.18 40.05 23.83
C PRO A 23 -33.83 40.30 22.35
N GLY A 24 -33.39 39.26 21.65
CA GLY A 24 -33.01 39.36 20.22
C GLY A 24 -31.51 39.44 19.93
N CYS A 25 -30.65 38.95 20.83
CA CYS A 25 -29.22 38.79 20.54
C CYS A 25 -29.00 38.00 19.22
N LYS A 26 -28.10 38.48 18.35
CA LYS A 26 -27.87 37.86 17.02
C LYS A 26 -27.14 36.52 17.06
N ARG A 27 -26.44 36.21 18.16
CA ARG A 27 -25.68 34.96 18.40
C ARG A 27 -25.64 34.60 19.89
N PRO A 28 -26.76 34.19 20.50
CA PRO A 28 -26.70 33.60 21.84
C PRO A 28 -25.80 32.36 21.82
N GLY A 29 -25.02 32.15 22.87
CA GLY A 29 -24.38 30.85 23.09
C GLY A 29 -25.45 29.76 23.26
N SER A 30 -25.14 28.52 22.88
CA SER A 30 -26.07 27.37 22.90
C SER A 30 -26.84 27.25 24.23
N ASP A 31 -26.13 27.45 25.33
CA ASP A 31 -26.63 27.31 26.69
C ASP A 31 -27.67 28.40 27.03
N VAL A 32 -27.47 29.62 26.51
CA VAL A 32 -28.39 30.76 26.64
C VAL A 32 -29.66 30.49 25.82
N GLU A 33 -29.50 29.99 24.59
CA GLU A 33 -30.59 29.69 23.69
C GLU A 33 -31.49 28.56 24.22
N ILE A 34 -30.91 27.52 24.82
CA ILE A 34 -31.64 26.43 25.47
C ILE A 34 -32.50 26.95 26.64
N VAL A 35 -31.98 27.84 27.50
CA VAL A 35 -32.76 28.47 28.57
C VAL A 35 -33.93 29.26 28.00
N PHE A 36 -33.68 30.10 27.00
CA PHE A 36 -34.73 30.92 26.37
C PHE A 36 -35.79 30.06 25.67
N LEU A 37 -35.42 28.98 24.98
CA LEU A 37 -36.35 28.03 24.39
C LEU A 37 -37.20 27.34 25.46
N ALA A 38 -36.60 26.88 26.56
CA ALA A 38 -37.32 26.19 27.63
C ALA A 38 -38.33 27.10 28.34
N PHE A 39 -37.94 28.32 28.73
CA PHE A 39 -38.87 29.27 29.34
C PHE A 39 -39.94 29.77 28.36
N ARG A 40 -39.62 29.89 27.05
CA ARG A 40 -40.60 30.21 26.00
C ARG A 40 -41.63 29.10 25.80
N LEU A 41 -41.22 27.82 25.80
CA LEU A 41 -42.14 26.67 25.73
C LEU A 41 -43.07 26.63 26.95
N LEU A 42 -42.52 26.87 28.15
CA LEU A 42 -43.28 26.89 29.40
C LEU A 42 -44.16 28.13 29.58
N LYS A 43 -43.93 29.19 28.80
CA LYS A 43 -44.60 30.51 28.92
C LYS A 43 -44.49 31.12 30.33
N ILE A 44 -43.39 30.84 31.03
CA ILE A 44 -43.12 31.36 32.38
C ILE A 44 -42.31 32.66 32.26
N PRO A 45 -42.74 33.77 32.89
CA PRO A 45 -41.93 35.00 32.93
C PRO A 45 -40.70 34.81 33.81
N TYR A 46 -39.57 35.36 33.39
CA TYR A 46 -38.30 35.31 34.10
C TYR A 46 -37.60 36.67 34.06
N ILE A 47 -36.73 36.90 35.04
CA ILE A 47 -35.78 38.03 35.08
C ILE A 47 -34.37 37.47 35.33
N VAL A 48 -33.37 38.20 34.85
CA VAL A 48 -31.98 37.76 34.85
C VAL A 48 -31.19 38.68 35.80
N ILE A 49 -30.44 38.08 36.73
CA ILE A 49 -29.74 38.76 37.84
C ILE A 49 -28.23 38.60 37.65
N ASP A 50 -27.50 39.71 37.65
CA ASP A 50 -26.05 39.72 37.44
C ASP A 50 -25.35 39.48 38.77
N LEU A 51 -24.90 38.24 38.98
CA LEU A 51 -24.36 37.81 40.28
C LEU A 51 -23.08 38.56 40.69
N LEU A 52 -22.37 39.16 39.73
CA LEU A 52 -21.21 40.00 40.02
C LEU A 52 -21.64 41.40 40.45
N ASN A 53 -22.54 42.05 39.69
CA ASN A 53 -22.94 43.42 39.99
C ASN A 53 -23.90 43.53 41.19
N ASP A 54 -24.81 42.56 41.35
CA ASP A 54 -25.86 42.60 42.38
C ASP A 54 -25.42 41.96 43.71
N TYR A 55 -24.40 41.08 43.70
CA TYR A 55 -23.99 40.28 44.86
C TYR A 55 -22.46 40.08 45.05
N ASP A 56 -21.61 40.68 44.20
CA ASP A 56 -20.14 40.53 44.20
C ASP A 56 -19.63 39.07 44.11
N VAL A 57 -20.39 38.19 43.44
CA VAL A 57 -20.04 36.78 43.24
C VAL A 57 -19.46 36.57 41.83
N SER A 58 -18.13 36.59 41.73
CA SER A 58 -17.40 36.19 40.51
C SER A 58 -16.92 34.73 40.60
N TYR A 59 -17.44 33.86 39.72
CA TYR A 59 -17.09 32.44 39.58
C TYR A 59 -17.14 31.52 40.84
N ASP A 60 -17.39 32.02 42.05
CA ASP A 60 -17.58 31.17 43.23
C ASP A 60 -18.94 30.46 43.18
N MET A 61 -18.92 29.21 42.72
CA MET A 61 -20.07 28.32 42.76
C MET A 61 -20.51 27.97 44.19
N GLY A 62 -19.69 28.25 45.21
CA GLY A 62 -20.00 28.05 46.62
C GLY A 62 -19.39 26.79 47.21
N GLN A 63 -18.74 26.93 48.38
CA GLN A 63 -18.17 25.82 49.16
C GLN A 63 -18.85 25.72 50.53
N LYS A 64 -18.84 24.52 51.12
CA LYS A 64 -19.32 24.25 52.47
C LYS A 64 -18.20 24.65 53.46
N LEU A 65 -18.47 25.63 54.31
CA LEU A 65 -17.56 26.06 55.37
C LEU A 65 -17.64 25.09 56.56
N GLU A 66 -16.61 25.08 57.42
CA GLU A 66 -16.54 24.19 58.60
C GLU A 66 -17.70 24.38 59.58
N ASN A 67 -18.30 25.57 59.61
CA ASN A 67 -19.51 25.89 60.38
C ASN A 67 -20.82 25.41 59.74
N GLY A 68 -20.77 24.68 58.63
CA GLY A 68 -21.93 24.17 57.89
C GLY A 68 -22.63 25.18 56.96
N SER A 69 -22.20 26.45 56.94
CA SER A 69 -22.74 27.46 56.02
C SER A 69 -22.09 27.39 54.63
N TRP A 70 -22.71 28.01 53.63
CA TRP A 70 -22.26 27.98 52.23
C TRP A 70 -21.83 29.36 51.73
N THR A 71 -20.91 29.40 50.77
CA THR A 71 -20.51 30.62 50.04
C THR A 71 -21.14 30.72 48.63
N GLY A 72 -20.86 31.81 47.93
CA GLY A 72 -21.08 31.95 46.48
C GLY A 72 -22.51 31.70 45.99
N VAL A 73 -22.63 31.19 44.76
CA VAL A 73 -23.91 30.90 44.11
C VAL A 73 -24.75 29.88 44.90
N THR A 74 -24.12 28.90 45.56
CA THR A 74 -24.84 27.93 46.40
C THR A 74 -25.59 28.63 47.54
N LYS A 75 -24.96 29.61 48.21
CA LYS A 75 -25.61 30.41 49.26
C LYS A 75 -26.83 31.15 48.74
N LEU A 76 -26.71 31.84 47.60
CA LEU A 76 -27.80 32.63 47.01
C LEU A 76 -29.02 31.77 46.61
N LEU A 77 -28.81 30.50 46.23
CA LEU A 77 -29.87 29.54 45.96
C LEU A 77 -30.55 29.04 47.24
N ILE A 78 -29.78 28.78 48.32
CA ILE A 78 -30.32 28.35 49.63
C ILE A 78 -31.15 29.47 50.27
N ASP A 79 -30.59 30.67 50.30
CA ASP A 79 -31.21 31.87 50.88
C ASP A 79 -32.37 32.38 50.00
N ASN A 80 -32.49 31.90 48.77
CA ASN A 80 -33.53 32.24 47.78
C ASN A 80 -33.43 33.69 47.27
N HIS A 81 -32.22 34.22 47.17
CA HIS A 81 -31.93 35.46 46.42
C HIS A 81 -32.09 35.23 44.91
N ILE A 82 -31.75 34.03 44.43
CA ILE A 82 -32.05 33.54 43.07
C ILE A 82 -32.84 32.23 43.11
N ASP A 83 -33.65 31.99 42.07
CA ASP A 83 -34.48 30.80 41.95
C ASP A 83 -33.80 29.66 41.18
N MET A 84 -32.94 30.05 40.23
CA MET A 84 -32.18 29.20 39.31
C MET A 84 -30.83 29.86 39.00
N CYS A 85 -29.80 29.07 38.69
CA CYS A 85 -28.57 29.54 38.02
C CYS A 85 -28.51 28.99 36.58
N GLY A 86 -28.02 29.79 35.63
CA GLY A 86 -27.72 29.35 34.26
C GLY A 86 -26.65 28.24 34.22
N VAL A 87 -26.40 27.65 33.03
CA VAL A 87 -25.38 26.58 32.89
C VAL A 87 -24.04 27.09 33.40
N SER A 88 -23.50 26.44 34.45
CA SER A 88 -22.09 26.43 34.88
C SER A 88 -21.89 25.72 36.23
N MET A 89 -22.96 25.43 36.98
CA MET A 89 -22.82 24.87 38.31
C MET A 89 -22.43 23.38 38.29
N ARG A 90 -21.22 23.10 38.80
CA ARG A 90 -20.70 21.74 39.00
C ARG A 90 -21.56 20.98 40.03
N VAL A 91 -22.12 19.85 39.62
CA VAL A 91 -22.77 18.86 40.48
C VAL A 91 -21.69 18.20 41.35
N THR A 92 -21.81 18.35 42.67
CA THR A 92 -21.04 17.60 43.68
C THR A 92 -22.00 16.99 44.68
N GLU A 93 -21.57 15.94 45.38
CA GLU A 93 -22.40 15.24 46.37
C GLU A 93 -22.88 16.19 47.48
N GLU A 94 -21.96 16.98 48.04
CA GLU A 94 -22.23 18.02 49.05
C GLU A 94 -23.26 19.06 48.58
N ARG A 95 -23.13 19.60 47.36
CA ARG A 95 -24.08 20.60 46.83
C ARG A 95 -25.45 19.97 46.57
N ASN A 96 -25.45 18.71 46.14
CA ASN A 96 -26.67 17.96 45.88
C ASN A 96 -27.45 17.63 47.19
N GLU A 97 -26.90 17.89 48.38
CA GLU A 97 -27.65 17.91 49.65
C GLU A 97 -28.59 19.12 49.75
N VAL A 98 -28.18 20.28 49.20
CA VAL A 98 -28.77 21.60 49.49
C VAL A 98 -29.47 22.28 48.31
N ILE A 99 -29.15 21.90 47.07
CA ILE A 99 -29.75 22.41 45.83
C ILE A 99 -30.14 21.29 44.88
N HIS A 100 -31.01 21.58 43.92
CA HIS A 100 -31.53 20.59 42.96
C HIS A 100 -31.05 20.86 41.54
N PHE A 101 -30.49 19.83 40.88
CA PHE A 101 -29.99 19.91 39.51
C PHE A 101 -30.96 19.36 38.45
N SER A 102 -30.90 19.92 37.24
CA SER A 102 -31.55 19.43 36.02
C SER A 102 -30.79 18.26 35.37
N TYR A 103 -31.19 17.86 34.15
CA TYR A 103 -30.31 17.08 33.27
C TYR A 103 -28.93 17.78 33.10
N PRO A 104 -27.81 17.04 33.17
CA PRO A 104 -26.47 17.59 32.97
C PRO A 104 -26.17 17.87 31.49
N THR A 105 -25.87 19.13 31.16
CA THR A 105 -25.64 19.58 29.78
C THR A 105 -24.22 19.37 29.28
N ARG A 106 -23.23 19.24 30.19
CA ARG A 106 -21.80 19.08 29.85
C ARG A 106 -21.11 18.10 30.79
N TYR A 107 -20.11 17.38 30.29
CA TYR A 107 -19.38 16.34 31.02
C TYR A 107 -17.89 16.67 31.11
N PHE A 108 -17.45 17.09 32.29
CA PHE A 108 -16.07 17.49 32.54
C PHE A 108 -15.30 16.40 33.29
N GLN A 109 -14.03 16.26 32.92
CA GLN A 109 -13.09 15.32 33.52
C GLN A 109 -11.71 15.99 33.58
N SER A 110 -10.91 15.65 34.60
CA SER A 110 -9.52 16.12 34.64
C SER A 110 -8.76 15.61 33.41
N ILE A 111 -8.07 16.53 32.76
CA ILE A 111 -7.18 16.26 31.63
C ILE A 111 -5.80 16.85 31.92
N TYR A 112 -4.74 16.17 31.48
CA TYR A 112 -3.37 16.66 31.57
C TYR A 112 -2.91 17.14 30.19
N ILE A 113 -2.55 18.41 30.11
CA ILE A 113 -2.02 19.04 28.89
C ILE A 113 -0.50 19.06 28.97
N LEU A 114 0.15 18.57 27.92
CA LEU A 114 1.59 18.33 27.84
C LEU A 114 2.16 18.83 26.52
N LYS A 115 3.46 19.11 26.50
CA LYS A 115 4.22 19.21 25.24
C LYS A 115 4.20 17.87 24.51
N ARG A 116 4.17 17.90 23.18
CA ARG A 116 4.30 16.68 22.37
C ARG A 116 5.62 15.94 22.68
N PRO A 117 5.59 14.65 23.03
CA PRO A 117 6.80 13.87 23.24
C PRO A 117 7.52 13.66 21.90
N SER A 118 8.85 13.51 21.95
CA SER A 118 9.66 13.20 20.78
C SER A 118 9.18 11.91 20.12
N VAL A 119 9.11 11.89 18.79
CA VAL A 119 8.76 10.69 18.03
C VAL A 119 9.87 9.65 18.19
N ILE A 120 9.69 8.72 19.14
CA ILE A 120 10.46 7.48 19.15
C ILE A 120 9.95 6.67 17.97
N CYS A 121 10.66 6.75 16.86
CA CYS A 121 10.39 5.92 15.71
C CYS A 121 11.01 4.54 15.97
N PRO A 122 10.23 3.44 16.15
CA PRO A 122 10.77 2.09 16.15
C PRO A 122 11.12 1.66 14.71
N ARG A 123 11.82 2.53 13.97
CA ARG A 123 12.38 2.26 12.64
C ARG A 123 13.80 1.69 12.77
N THR A 124 13.93 0.65 13.59
CA THR A 124 14.94 -0.39 13.35
C THR A 124 14.38 -1.36 12.31
N PHE A 125 14.32 -0.92 11.05
CA PHE A 125 14.12 -1.84 9.93
C PHE A 125 15.42 -2.09 9.19
N ILE A 126 15.60 -3.35 8.81
CA ILE A 126 16.79 -3.97 8.20
C ILE A 126 17.96 -4.16 9.18
N PHE A 127 18.27 -5.43 9.45
CA PHE A 127 19.31 -5.95 10.36
C PHE A 127 19.02 -5.89 11.86
N ASN A 128 18.00 -6.63 12.30
CA ASN A 128 18.33 -7.69 13.26
C ASN A 128 18.41 -9.01 12.50
N ALA A 129 19.49 -9.75 12.69
CA ALA A 129 19.52 -11.16 12.36
C ALA A 129 18.55 -11.91 13.29
N PHE A 130 18.36 -13.22 13.10
CA PHE A 130 17.66 -14.06 14.07
C PHE A 130 18.18 -13.75 15.50
N SER A 131 17.32 -13.74 16.52
CA SER A 131 17.78 -13.47 17.89
C SER A 131 18.85 -14.49 18.28
N GLU A 132 19.72 -14.19 19.25
CA GLU A 132 20.76 -15.16 19.64
C GLU A 132 20.13 -16.50 20.06
N VAL A 133 19.00 -16.47 20.76
CA VAL A 133 18.21 -17.67 21.09
C VAL A 133 17.73 -18.41 19.83
N THR A 134 17.29 -17.69 18.78
CA THR A 134 16.87 -18.31 17.51
C THR A 134 18.06 -18.83 16.69
N TRP A 135 19.22 -18.15 16.67
CA TRP A 135 20.44 -18.69 16.06
C TRP A 135 20.98 -19.88 16.84
N ILE A 136 20.92 -19.87 18.17
CA ILE A 136 21.29 -21.00 19.03
C ILE A 136 20.32 -22.17 18.81
N LEU A 137 19.01 -21.94 18.70
CA LEU A 137 18.05 -23.00 18.37
C LEU A 137 18.26 -23.56 16.96
N ILE A 138 18.55 -22.72 15.96
CA ILE A 138 18.90 -23.17 14.60
C ILE A 138 20.21 -23.95 14.65
N ALA A 139 21.25 -23.45 15.31
CA ALA A 139 22.54 -24.11 15.45
C ALA A 139 22.41 -25.44 16.21
N CYS A 140 21.67 -25.50 17.31
CA CYS A 140 21.37 -26.73 18.04
C CYS A 140 20.53 -27.71 17.22
N SER A 141 19.55 -27.25 16.42
CA SER A 141 18.78 -28.15 15.54
C SER A 141 19.64 -28.74 14.42
N ILE A 142 20.57 -27.95 13.86
CA ILE A 142 21.56 -28.41 12.89
C ILE A 142 22.57 -29.33 13.58
N LEU A 143 23.03 -29.01 14.80
CA LEU A 143 23.96 -29.83 15.58
C LEU A 143 23.33 -31.17 15.92
N VAL A 144 22.08 -31.21 16.39
CA VAL A 144 21.32 -32.45 16.66
C VAL A 144 21.08 -33.23 15.37
N SER A 145 20.78 -32.56 14.24
CA SER A 145 20.64 -33.23 12.93
C SER A 145 21.97 -33.79 12.42
N VAL A 146 23.10 -33.11 12.65
CA VAL A 146 24.44 -33.56 12.27
C VAL A 146 24.90 -34.67 13.21
N ILE A 147 24.64 -34.58 14.52
CA ILE A 147 24.93 -35.62 15.51
C ILE A 147 24.10 -36.87 15.24
N THR A 148 22.80 -36.76 14.97
CA THR A 148 21.98 -37.93 14.58
C THR A 148 22.45 -38.51 13.25
N SER A 149 22.76 -37.69 12.23
CA SER A 149 23.35 -38.18 10.99
C SER A 149 24.72 -38.83 11.21
N PHE A 150 25.54 -38.33 12.12
CA PHE A 150 26.85 -38.88 12.45
C PHE A 150 26.73 -40.19 13.25
N ILE A 151 25.80 -40.29 14.21
CA ILE A 151 25.49 -41.52 14.94
C ILE A 151 24.95 -42.58 13.97
N ILE A 152 24.02 -42.22 13.08
CA ILE A 152 23.50 -43.14 12.04
C ILE A 152 24.65 -43.61 11.13
N HIS A 153 25.52 -42.71 10.68
CA HIS A 153 26.64 -43.08 9.81
C HIS A 153 27.72 -43.88 10.54
N PHE A 154 27.96 -43.60 11.82
CA PHE A 154 28.89 -44.33 12.70
C PHE A 154 28.36 -45.73 13.03
N CYS A 155 27.06 -45.89 13.30
CA CYS A 155 26.42 -47.21 13.41
C CYS A 155 26.48 -48.00 12.10
N HIS A 156 26.29 -47.34 10.95
CA HIS A 156 26.45 -47.97 9.63
C HIS A 156 27.92 -48.32 9.31
N PHE A 157 28.88 -47.53 9.78
CA PHE A 157 30.32 -47.78 9.59
C PHE A 157 30.82 -48.89 10.52
N SER A 158 30.33 -48.95 11.76
CA SER A 158 30.66 -50.00 12.73
C SER A 158 30.11 -51.39 12.33
N LEU A 159 29.17 -51.46 11.38
CA LEU A 159 28.70 -52.71 10.78
C LEU A 159 29.67 -53.29 9.73
N HIS A 160 30.66 -52.51 9.27
CA HIS A 160 31.55 -52.85 8.15
C HIS A 160 33.04 -53.02 8.53
N PHE A 161 33.34 -53.42 9.77
CA PHE A 161 34.70 -53.85 10.15
C PHE A 161 34.94 -55.34 9.83
N PRO A 162 35.93 -55.70 8.98
CA PRO A 162 36.13 -57.09 8.54
C PRO A 162 36.80 -58.06 9.52
N GLN A 163 37.20 -57.62 10.72
CA GLN A 163 38.17 -58.35 11.58
C GLN A 163 37.71 -58.67 13.02
N LEU A 164 36.39 -58.74 13.29
CA LEU A 164 35.87 -59.17 14.59
C LEU A 164 34.95 -60.40 14.47
N SER A 165 35.20 -61.38 15.33
CA SER A 165 34.58 -62.70 15.31
C SER A 165 33.08 -62.65 15.61
N GLU A 166 32.37 -63.67 15.11
CA GLU A 166 30.91 -63.69 14.98
C GLU A 166 30.16 -63.59 16.33
N SER A 167 30.78 -64.09 17.40
CA SER A 167 30.26 -64.05 18.78
C SER A 167 30.10 -62.61 19.30
N SER A 168 31.10 -61.76 19.10
CA SER A 168 31.06 -60.36 19.58
C SER A 168 29.98 -59.55 18.86
N ARG A 169 29.74 -59.84 17.57
CA ARG A 169 28.76 -59.13 16.73
C ARG A 169 27.33 -59.34 17.22
N LYS A 170 26.98 -60.56 17.65
CA LYS A 170 25.66 -60.88 18.25
C LYS A 170 25.44 -60.16 19.58
N ARG A 171 26.46 -60.05 20.44
CA ARG A 171 26.33 -59.45 21.79
C ARG A 171 26.04 -57.95 21.75
N TRP A 172 26.66 -57.21 20.83
CA TRP A 172 26.40 -55.78 20.62
C TRP A 172 25.07 -55.48 19.91
N SER A 173 24.64 -56.36 18.99
CA SER A 173 23.33 -56.19 18.32
C SER A 173 22.14 -56.31 19.28
N SER A 174 22.23 -57.16 20.31
CA SER A 174 21.13 -57.41 21.26
C SER A 174 20.78 -56.18 22.11
N ILE A 175 21.79 -55.49 22.65
CA ILE A 175 21.59 -54.42 23.64
C ILE A 175 21.10 -53.12 22.98
N LEU A 176 21.61 -52.78 21.79
CA LEU A 176 21.27 -51.51 21.13
C LEU A 176 19.91 -51.55 20.40
N PHE A 177 19.49 -52.72 19.91
CA PHE A 177 18.25 -52.84 19.12
C PHE A 177 16.98 -52.86 19.99
N CYS A 178 17.07 -53.44 21.20
CA CYS A 178 15.91 -53.61 22.08
C CYS A 178 15.40 -52.28 22.68
N ALA A 179 16.27 -51.29 22.89
CA ALA A 179 15.89 -49.98 23.45
C ALA A 179 15.12 -49.09 22.45
N LEU A 180 15.47 -49.15 21.16
CA LEU A 180 14.90 -48.26 20.13
C LEU A 180 13.58 -48.78 19.53
N GLN A 181 13.35 -50.10 19.54
CA GLN A 181 12.18 -50.70 18.89
C GLN A 181 10.85 -50.45 19.64
N LYS A 182 10.86 -50.05 20.91
CA LYS A 182 9.65 -49.77 21.70
C LYS A 182 9.18 -48.30 21.68
N GLY A 183 9.98 -47.37 21.15
CA GLY A 183 9.66 -45.93 21.19
C GLY A 183 8.88 -45.40 19.98
N PHE A 184 9.13 -45.94 18.79
CA PHE A 184 8.51 -45.48 17.53
C PHE A 184 8.19 -46.66 16.61
N SER A 185 6.95 -47.11 16.64
CA SER A 185 6.42 -48.14 15.74
C SER A 185 6.04 -47.54 14.37
N PHE A 186 6.99 -47.53 13.43
CA PHE A 186 6.70 -47.47 12.00
C PHE A 186 7.16 -48.78 11.33
N PRO A 187 6.38 -49.36 10.40
CA PRO A 187 6.68 -50.65 9.80
C PRO A 187 7.85 -50.51 8.80
N TYR A 188 8.97 -51.18 9.08
CA TYR A 188 10.15 -51.14 8.23
C TYR A 188 10.18 -52.37 7.32
N SER A 189 10.13 -52.14 6.00
CA SER A 189 10.23 -53.19 4.98
C SER A 189 11.18 -52.76 3.87
N SER A 190 12.31 -53.46 3.75
CA SER A 190 13.31 -53.33 2.69
C SER A 190 14.19 -52.06 2.69
N SER A 191 15.37 -52.20 2.08
CA SER A 191 16.54 -51.33 2.20
C SER A 191 16.53 -50.13 1.24
N ARG A 192 15.39 -49.43 1.10
CA ARG A 192 15.26 -48.26 0.18
C ARG A 192 14.85 -46.94 0.84
N ASP A 193 14.49 -46.93 2.12
CA ASP A 193 13.78 -45.79 2.73
C ASP A 193 14.64 -44.72 3.42
N PHE A 194 15.89 -44.52 2.96
CA PHE A 194 16.69 -43.37 3.36
C PHE A 194 16.09 -41.98 3.00
N PRO A 195 15.32 -41.81 1.90
CA PRO A 195 14.67 -40.54 1.60
C PRO A 195 13.57 -40.15 2.61
N SER A 196 12.91 -41.12 3.24
CA SER A 196 11.72 -40.89 4.07
C SER A 196 12.03 -40.05 5.32
N LEU A 197 13.13 -40.36 6.02
CA LEU A 197 13.58 -39.64 7.21
C LEU A 197 14.11 -38.23 6.87
N MET A 198 14.76 -38.09 5.71
CA MET A 198 15.20 -36.79 5.22
C MET A 198 14.02 -35.89 4.84
N VAL A 199 12.97 -36.47 4.22
CA VAL A 199 11.71 -35.78 3.92
C VAL A 199 10.94 -35.44 5.21
N TYR A 200 10.93 -36.31 6.22
CA TYR A 200 10.31 -36.01 7.51
C TYR A 200 11.00 -34.85 8.25
N ASN A 201 12.34 -34.83 8.28
CA ASN A 201 13.10 -33.71 8.83
C ASN A 201 12.92 -32.42 8.02
N LEU A 202 12.85 -32.51 6.68
CA LEU A 202 12.55 -31.36 5.82
C LEU A 202 11.12 -30.84 6.04
N TYR A 203 10.16 -31.74 6.27
CA TYR A 203 8.76 -31.41 6.60
C TYR A 203 8.68 -30.74 7.97
N LEU A 204 9.37 -31.23 9.00
CA LEU A 204 9.43 -30.61 10.31
C LEU A 204 10.06 -29.21 10.25
N LEU A 205 11.17 -29.04 9.51
CA LEU A 205 11.75 -27.72 9.21
C LEU A 205 10.78 -26.80 8.45
N PHE A 206 10.02 -27.33 7.50
CA PHE A 206 9.07 -26.56 6.69
C PHE A 206 7.82 -26.15 7.48
N VAL A 207 7.29 -27.04 8.32
CA VAL A 207 6.19 -26.74 9.27
C VAL A 207 6.67 -25.73 10.32
N PHE A 208 7.86 -25.89 10.88
CA PHE A 208 8.42 -24.93 11.84
C PHE A 208 8.66 -23.56 11.17
N PHE A 209 9.15 -23.54 9.93
CA PHE A 209 9.27 -22.32 9.12
C PHE A 209 7.91 -21.68 8.85
N ILE A 210 6.87 -22.45 8.50
CA ILE A 210 5.51 -21.92 8.29
C ILE A 210 4.90 -21.38 9.59
N VAL A 211 5.04 -22.08 10.71
CA VAL A 211 4.59 -21.60 12.02
C VAL A 211 5.31 -20.30 12.40
N MET A 212 6.62 -20.24 12.18
CA MET A 212 7.39 -19.01 12.35
C MET A 212 6.95 -17.90 11.40
N GLN A 213 6.59 -18.20 10.15
CA GLN A 213 6.13 -17.20 9.18
C GLN A 213 4.69 -16.72 9.46
N ILE A 214 3.82 -17.56 10.00
CA ILE A 214 2.48 -17.18 10.49
C ILE A 214 2.61 -16.33 11.76
N TYR A 215 3.52 -16.69 12.67
CA TYR A 215 3.86 -15.88 13.83
C TYR A 215 4.41 -14.52 13.39
N GLN A 216 5.40 -14.50 12.47
CA GLN A 216 5.98 -13.29 11.91
C GLN A 216 4.94 -12.45 11.15
N SER A 217 3.97 -13.07 10.45
CA SER A 217 2.86 -12.37 9.80
C SER A 217 1.94 -11.67 10.80
N LYS A 218 1.56 -12.35 11.89
CA LYS A 218 0.80 -11.72 12.99
C LYS A 218 1.62 -10.64 13.70
N MET A 219 2.94 -10.82 13.81
CA MET A 219 3.85 -9.83 14.39
C MET A 219 4.07 -8.62 13.46
N TYR A 220 4.08 -8.81 12.13
CA TYR A 220 4.14 -7.71 11.15
C TYR A 220 2.84 -6.90 11.09
N ALA A 221 1.68 -7.53 11.30
CA ALA A 221 0.43 -6.78 11.52
C ALA A 221 0.50 -5.93 12.80
N TYR A 222 1.22 -6.38 13.83
CA TYR A 222 1.54 -5.59 15.04
C TYR A 222 2.59 -4.50 14.80
N LEU A 223 3.57 -4.72 13.91
CA LEU A 223 4.65 -3.76 13.58
C LEU A 223 4.23 -2.68 12.57
N ALA A 224 3.13 -2.89 11.83
CA ALA A 224 2.47 -1.86 11.03
C ALA A 224 1.57 -0.93 11.86
N SER A 225 1.65 -0.99 13.20
CA SER A 225 0.96 -0.05 14.09
C SER A 225 1.49 1.38 13.91
N PRO A 226 0.64 2.42 14.10
CA PRO A 226 1.05 3.81 13.97
C PRO A 226 2.16 4.17 14.96
N ASN A 227 2.89 5.26 14.67
CA ASN A 227 3.99 5.78 15.49
C ASN A 227 3.67 5.71 17.00
N LYS A 228 4.38 4.87 17.75
CA LYS A 228 4.27 4.86 19.21
C LYS A 228 4.95 6.09 19.78
N TYR A 229 4.13 7.06 20.18
CA TYR A 229 4.57 8.17 21.00
C TYR A 229 4.81 7.65 22.43
N SER A 230 5.93 8.05 23.04
CA SER A 230 6.20 7.78 24.46
C SER A 230 5.36 8.74 25.31
N ILE A 231 4.10 8.36 25.55
CA ILE A 231 3.21 9.06 26.47
C ILE A 231 3.76 8.83 27.90
N PRO A 232 4.04 9.89 28.68
CA PRO A 232 4.80 9.77 29.93
C PRO A 232 4.02 9.13 31.08
N PHE A 233 2.69 9.24 31.07
CA PHE A 233 1.78 8.72 32.09
C PHE A 233 0.34 8.67 31.54
N TYR A 234 -0.56 7.91 32.19
CA TYR A 234 -1.99 7.87 31.82
C TYR A 234 -2.93 8.23 32.98
N SER A 235 -2.50 8.05 34.23
CA SER A 235 -3.27 8.39 35.45
C SER A 235 -2.57 9.46 36.31
N GLN A 236 -3.28 10.05 37.28
CA GLN A 236 -2.65 10.95 38.26
C GLN A 236 -1.58 10.24 39.11
N LYS A 237 -1.78 8.95 39.40
CA LYS A 237 -0.82 8.13 40.16
C LYS A 237 0.51 8.02 39.40
N ASP A 238 0.43 7.82 38.09
CA ASP A 238 1.59 7.78 37.21
C ASP A 238 2.25 9.16 37.05
N SER A 239 1.46 10.24 36.92
CA SER A 239 1.99 11.60 36.79
C SER A 239 2.68 12.09 38.07
N LEU A 240 2.14 11.76 39.25
CA LEU A 240 2.82 11.97 40.53
C LEU A 240 4.16 11.23 40.57
N THR A 241 4.17 9.96 40.19
CA THR A 241 5.39 9.14 40.14
C THR A 241 6.40 9.66 39.10
N PHE A 242 5.94 10.28 38.00
CA PHE A 242 6.78 10.94 37.00
C PHE A 242 7.44 12.23 37.55
N VAL A 243 6.71 13.00 38.36
CA VAL A 243 7.23 14.20 39.05
C VAL A 243 8.17 13.82 40.22
N GLU A 244 7.85 12.79 41.00
CA GLU A 244 8.71 12.21 42.05
C GLU A 244 10.07 11.79 41.51
N ASN A 245 10.09 11.07 40.37
CA ASN A 245 11.31 10.68 39.66
C ASN A 245 12.05 11.86 38.99
N GLY A 246 11.54 13.09 39.14
CA GLY A 246 12.20 14.32 38.75
C GLY A 246 11.99 14.77 37.29
N ASN A 247 11.18 14.06 36.51
CA ASN A 247 11.06 14.23 35.06
C ASN A 247 10.10 15.36 34.61
N GLY A 248 9.39 15.99 35.53
CA GLY A 248 8.48 17.11 35.28
C GLY A 248 8.08 17.86 36.54
N PHE A 249 7.13 18.79 36.42
CA PHE A 249 6.52 19.54 37.52
C PHE A 249 5.11 20.00 37.15
N TYR A 250 4.24 20.23 38.14
CA TYR A 250 2.90 20.79 37.88
C TYR A 250 2.95 22.30 37.69
N THR A 251 2.14 22.81 36.75
CA THR A 251 1.84 24.23 36.58
C THR A 251 0.32 24.44 36.62
N ALA A 252 -0.13 25.58 37.14
CA ALA A 252 -1.55 25.93 37.26
C ALA A 252 -1.75 27.45 37.32
N PHE A 253 -2.97 27.93 37.05
CA PHE A 253 -3.29 29.33 37.31
C PHE A 253 -3.26 29.64 38.82
N ALA A 254 -2.93 30.88 39.18
CA ALA A 254 -2.78 31.34 40.56
C ALA A 254 -3.96 30.91 41.47
N TYR A 255 -5.19 31.12 41.00
CA TYR A 255 -6.43 30.81 41.72
C TYR A 255 -6.94 29.35 41.56
N GLN A 256 -6.34 28.56 40.67
CA GLN A 256 -6.84 27.21 40.35
C GLN A 256 -6.39 26.20 41.41
N LYS A 257 -7.33 25.47 42.02
CA LYS A 257 -7.01 24.31 42.86
C LYS A 257 -6.93 23.07 41.97
N LEU A 258 -5.79 22.37 41.99
CA LEU A 258 -5.66 21.06 41.35
C LEU A 258 -6.54 20.04 42.07
N LEU A 259 -7.10 19.09 41.33
CA LEU A 259 -7.98 18.05 41.87
C LEU A 259 -7.17 16.78 42.14
N CYS A 260 -7.49 16.05 43.20
CA CYS A 260 -6.94 14.72 43.44
C CYS A 260 -8.01 13.64 43.26
N SER A 261 -7.63 12.49 42.69
CA SER A 261 -8.58 11.44 42.28
C SER A 261 -8.92 10.41 43.37
N THR A 262 -8.01 10.17 44.32
CA THR A 262 -8.21 9.25 45.47
C THR A 262 -7.53 9.82 46.71
N ASP A 263 -7.93 9.41 47.91
CA ASP A 263 -7.31 9.88 49.16
C ASP A 263 -5.81 9.57 49.24
N GLU A 264 -5.38 8.41 48.73
CA GLU A 264 -3.96 8.03 48.57
C GLU A 264 -3.23 9.01 47.64
N ASN A 265 -3.83 9.35 46.48
CA ASN A 265 -3.27 10.34 45.57
C ASN A 265 -3.28 11.74 46.17
N CYS A 266 -4.30 12.12 46.97
CA CYS A 266 -4.35 13.41 47.67
C CYS A 266 -3.19 13.56 48.67
N GLN A 267 -2.92 12.52 49.47
CA GLN A 267 -1.79 12.49 50.40
C GLN A 267 -0.45 12.56 49.66
N ARG A 268 -0.24 11.71 48.64
CA ARG A 268 0.97 11.77 47.81
C ARG A 268 1.14 13.11 47.10
N PHE A 269 0.06 13.74 46.64
CA PHE A 269 0.11 15.05 46.00
C PHE A 269 0.60 16.13 46.97
N GLN A 270 0.23 16.07 48.25
CA GLN A 270 0.78 16.96 49.30
C GLN A 270 2.28 16.71 49.51
N GLU A 271 2.73 15.45 49.61
CA GLU A 271 4.15 15.13 49.75
C GLU A 271 5.00 15.56 48.53
N VAL A 272 4.49 15.34 47.33
CA VAL A 272 5.15 15.73 46.07
C VAL A 272 5.24 17.24 45.95
N THR A 273 4.19 17.97 46.31
CA THR A 273 4.18 19.44 46.22
C THR A 273 5.03 20.11 47.29
N MET A 274 5.27 19.47 48.44
CA MET A 274 6.31 19.91 49.39
C MET A 274 7.74 19.70 48.85
N LYS A 275 7.99 18.65 48.06
CA LYS A 275 9.31 18.37 47.46
C LYS A 275 9.56 19.18 46.16
N ARG A 276 8.51 19.48 45.39
CA ARG A 276 8.52 20.29 44.17
C ARG A 276 7.27 21.16 44.11
N PRO A 277 7.34 22.46 44.46
CA PRO A 277 6.16 23.32 44.48
C PRO A 277 5.55 23.50 43.09
N ILE A 278 4.23 23.66 43.05
CA ILE A 278 3.46 23.93 41.82
C ILE A 278 3.87 25.29 41.27
N SER A 279 4.21 25.37 39.99
CA SER A 279 4.38 26.65 39.28
C SER A 279 3.02 27.35 39.16
N ARG A 280 2.84 28.46 39.85
CA ARG A 280 1.61 29.27 39.80
C ARG A 280 1.82 30.44 38.84
N ARG A 281 0.94 30.57 37.83
CA ARG A 281 0.99 31.62 36.80
C ARG A 281 -0.28 32.44 36.78
N GLU A 282 -0.19 33.70 36.38
CA GLU A 282 -1.38 34.55 36.15
C GLU A 282 -1.79 34.56 34.67
N ARG A 283 -0.82 34.43 33.75
CA ARG A 283 -1.04 34.59 32.32
C ARG A 283 -0.88 33.28 31.56
N GLN A 284 -1.78 33.01 30.62
CA GLN A 284 -1.76 31.80 29.78
C GLN A 284 -0.40 31.60 29.05
N ALA A 285 0.21 32.68 28.56
CA ALA A 285 1.51 32.62 27.87
C ALA A 285 2.64 32.06 28.76
N GLU A 286 2.57 32.26 30.07
CA GLU A 286 3.55 31.74 31.03
C GLU A 286 3.35 30.24 31.28
N ILE A 287 2.08 29.78 31.32
CA ILE A 287 1.76 28.35 31.36
C ILE A 287 2.23 27.67 30.06
N GLU A 288 2.02 28.29 28.89
CA GLU A 288 2.57 27.76 27.63
C GLU A 288 4.11 27.69 27.62
N GLY A 289 4.78 28.61 28.32
CA GLY A 289 6.21 28.58 28.61
C GLY A 289 6.61 27.38 29.47
N ASP A 290 5.96 27.20 30.62
CA ASP A 290 6.18 26.06 31.53
C ASP A 290 5.97 24.71 30.81
N LEU A 291 4.89 24.58 30.01
CA LEU A 291 4.64 23.38 29.20
C LEU A 291 5.79 23.08 28.24
N ASN A 292 6.41 24.09 27.62
CA ASN A 292 7.50 23.90 26.65
C ASN A 292 8.78 23.32 27.29
N ILE A 293 8.97 23.47 28.60
CA ILE A 293 10.14 22.98 29.35
C ILE A 293 9.87 21.73 30.21
N GLY A 294 8.65 21.15 30.14
CA GLY A 294 8.30 19.91 30.85
C GLY A 294 7.26 20.08 31.97
N GLY A 295 6.58 21.22 32.04
CA GLY A 295 5.43 21.42 32.91
C GLY A 295 4.24 20.55 32.53
N ILE A 296 3.44 20.18 33.54
CA ILE A 296 2.19 19.43 33.44
C ILE A 296 1.07 20.37 33.87
N TYR A 297 0.15 20.72 32.97
CA TYR A 297 -1.02 21.52 33.32
C TYR A 297 -2.24 20.60 33.47
N GLU A 298 -2.81 20.54 34.68
CA GLU A 298 -4.14 19.94 34.87
C GLU A 298 -5.20 20.96 34.42
N SER A 299 -6.03 20.56 33.47
CA SER A 299 -7.16 21.35 32.99
C SER A 299 -8.43 20.53 33.16
N THR A 300 -9.58 21.18 33.13
CA THR A 300 -10.88 20.51 33.05
C THR A 300 -11.63 21.05 31.85
N ILE A 301 -11.78 20.23 30.81
CA ILE A 301 -12.48 20.56 29.56
C ILE A 301 -13.63 19.55 29.39
N ASP A 302 -14.67 19.94 28.64
CA ASP A 302 -15.78 19.06 28.29
C ASP A 302 -15.25 17.90 27.44
N SER A 303 -15.13 16.73 28.07
CA SER A 303 -14.45 15.58 27.49
C SER A 303 -15.31 14.83 26.49
N ALA A 304 -16.60 15.18 26.37
CA ALA A 304 -17.47 14.70 25.28
C ALA A 304 -16.96 15.10 23.88
N PHE A 305 -16.13 16.14 23.77
CA PHE A 305 -15.51 16.57 22.51
C PHE A 305 -14.17 15.88 22.22
N LEU A 306 -13.62 15.08 23.15
CA LEU A 306 -12.38 14.32 22.92
C LEU A 306 -12.70 12.98 22.25
N SER A 307 -12.13 12.75 21.07
CA SER A 307 -12.35 11.50 20.31
C SER A 307 -11.70 10.25 20.92
N SER A 308 -10.83 10.41 21.92
CA SER A 308 -9.99 9.35 22.49
C SER A 308 -9.39 9.81 23.83
N PRO A 309 -9.14 8.90 24.80
CA PRO A 309 -8.48 9.22 26.06
C PRO A 309 -7.10 9.89 25.90
N VAL A 310 -6.45 9.73 24.75
CA VAL A 310 -5.31 10.55 24.36
C VAL A 310 -5.60 11.19 23.01
N THR A 311 -5.63 12.52 22.99
CA THR A 311 -5.99 13.34 21.82
C THR A 311 -4.90 14.38 21.52
N TRP A 312 -4.68 14.68 20.24
CA TRP A 312 -3.69 15.64 19.75
C TRP A 312 -4.39 16.94 19.36
N LEU A 313 -3.89 18.08 19.86
CA LEU A 313 -4.42 19.39 19.48
C LEU A 313 -3.67 19.92 18.25
N ASP A 314 -3.98 19.41 17.05
CA ASP A 314 -3.30 19.82 15.81
C ASP A 314 -3.87 21.14 15.26
N ASN A 315 -3.43 22.24 15.85
CA ASN A 315 -3.63 23.59 15.33
C ASN A 315 -2.27 24.13 14.87
N ARG A 316 -2.20 24.87 13.74
CA ARG A 316 -0.97 25.12 12.93
C ARG A 316 0.21 25.84 13.64
N LYS A 317 0.16 26.04 14.96
CA LYS A 317 1.21 26.63 15.81
C LYS A 317 1.42 25.94 17.18
N GLN A 318 0.61 24.94 17.58
CA GLN A 318 0.66 24.37 18.94
C GLN A 318 0.87 22.85 18.91
N ASP A 319 2.01 22.39 19.42
CA ASP A 319 2.40 20.97 19.41
C ASP A 319 2.19 20.38 20.83
N ARG A 320 0.97 19.87 21.09
CA ARG A 320 0.47 19.48 22.42
C ARG A 320 -0.24 18.12 22.42
N ILE A 321 -0.11 17.39 23.53
CA ILE A 321 -0.94 16.24 23.90
C ILE A 321 -1.98 16.68 24.94
N ILE A 322 -3.18 16.11 24.84
CA ILE A 322 -4.19 16.06 25.90
C ILE A 322 -4.37 14.60 26.33
N ILE A 323 -4.21 14.32 27.62
CA ILE A 323 -4.48 13.02 28.25
C ILE A 323 -5.71 13.17 29.15
N GLN A 324 -6.76 12.40 28.89
CA GLN A 324 -7.95 12.33 29.72
C GLN A 324 -7.73 11.31 30.85
N GLU A 325 -7.84 11.74 32.10
CA GLU A 325 -7.66 10.85 33.24
C GLU A 325 -8.93 10.02 33.47
N GLU A 326 -8.94 8.75 33.06
CA GLU A 326 -10.12 7.88 33.19
C GLU A 326 -10.62 7.78 34.64
N ASP A 327 -9.71 7.67 35.61
CA ASP A 327 -10.02 7.62 37.05
C ASP A 327 -10.07 9.01 37.73
N GLY A 328 -9.91 10.09 36.96
CA GLY A 328 -9.91 11.46 37.46
C GLY A 328 -11.26 11.91 38.00
N ALA A 329 -11.27 13.04 38.72
CA ALA A 329 -12.49 13.60 39.30
C ALA A 329 -13.50 14.02 38.21
N ARG A 330 -14.45 13.13 37.92
CA ARG A 330 -15.54 13.37 36.96
C ARG A 330 -16.56 14.30 37.56
N TYR A 331 -17.07 15.25 36.78
CA TYR A 331 -18.18 16.06 37.21
C TYR A 331 -19.04 16.54 36.05
N PHE A 332 -20.32 16.70 36.38
CA PHE A 332 -21.31 17.18 35.45
C PHE A 332 -21.61 18.65 35.73
N VAL A 333 -21.92 19.39 34.68
CA VAL A 333 -22.50 20.73 34.81
C VAL A 333 -23.96 20.64 34.40
N ALA A 334 -24.83 21.23 35.22
CA ALA A 334 -26.27 21.26 35.03
C ALA A 334 -26.82 22.64 35.41
N TYR A 335 -28.09 22.89 35.10
CA TYR A 335 -28.83 23.99 35.69
C TYR A 335 -29.16 23.63 37.14
N SER A 336 -28.92 24.56 38.06
CA SER A 336 -29.25 24.41 39.48
C SER A 336 -30.45 25.25 39.86
N PHE A 337 -31.29 24.71 40.74
CA PHE A 337 -32.48 25.36 41.28
C PHE A 337 -32.41 25.37 42.81
N SER A 338 -33.00 26.39 43.42
CA SER A 338 -33.28 26.39 44.87
C SER A 338 -34.03 25.11 45.25
N SER A 339 -33.69 24.53 46.41
CA SER A 339 -34.36 23.34 46.95
C SER A 339 -35.88 23.52 47.13
N LYS A 340 -36.34 24.76 47.36
CA LYS A 340 -37.79 25.09 47.42
C LYS A 340 -38.48 25.01 46.06
N ASN A 341 -37.75 25.23 44.95
CA ASN A 341 -38.29 25.36 43.60
C ASN A 341 -38.31 24.03 42.80
N LYS A 342 -38.45 22.89 43.49
CA LYS A 342 -38.48 21.53 42.89
C LYS A 342 -39.51 21.34 41.78
N LYS A 343 -40.67 22.02 41.84
CA LYS A 343 -41.69 22.00 40.79
C LYS A 343 -41.21 22.66 39.49
N LEU A 344 -40.59 23.84 39.60
CA LEU A 344 -40.07 24.59 38.45
C LEU A 344 -39.01 23.77 37.68
N ARG A 345 -38.09 23.13 38.40
CA ARG A 345 -37.11 22.19 37.83
C ARG A 345 -37.77 21.06 37.04
N ASN A 346 -38.88 20.49 37.51
CA ASN A 346 -39.56 19.41 36.80
C ASN A 346 -40.13 19.89 35.47
N SER A 347 -40.86 21.01 35.46
CA SER A 347 -41.37 21.61 34.22
C SER A 347 -40.23 22.02 33.27
N PHE A 348 -39.12 22.54 33.80
CA PHE A 348 -37.93 22.84 33.00
C PHE A 348 -37.33 21.58 32.37
N ASN A 349 -37.26 20.46 33.10
CA ASN A 349 -36.83 19.17 32.54
C ASN A 349 -37.79 18.64 31.46
N GLU A 350 -39.11 18.81 31.62
CA GLU A 350 -40.11 18.44 30.59
C GLU A 350 -39.92 19.24 29.31
N ALA A 351 -39.69 20.56 29.42
CA ALA A 351 -39.37 21.41 28.28
C ALA A 351 -38.03 21.05 27.63
N LEU A 352 -37.00 20.71 28.43
CA LEU A 352 -35.71 20.23 27.90
C LEU A 352 -35.83 18.92 27.11
N ILE A 353 -36.66 17.96 27.52
CA ILE A 353 -36.91 16.73 26.74
C ILE A 353 -37.47 17.07 25.35
N GLN A 354 -38.38 18.05 25.27
CA GLN A 354 -38.96 18.48 23.99
C GLN A 354 -37.95 19.19 23.08
N ILE A 355 -37.00 19.94 23.66
CA ILE A 355 -35.92 20.61 22.91
C ILE A 355 -34.83 19.63 22.48
N LEU A 356 -34.52 18.62 23.31
CA LEU A 356 -33.40 17.68 23.14
C LEU A 356 -33.87 16.21 23.11
N PRO A 357 -34.69 15.79 22.12
CA PRO A 357 -35.33 14.46 22.11
C PRO A 357 -34.35 13.28 21.92
N ALA A 358 -33.09 13.54 21.58
CA ALA A 358 -32.05 12.52 21.42
C ALA A 358 -31.41 12.06 22.75
N VAL A 359 -31.82 12.63 23.89
CA VAL A 359 -31.24 12.37 25.22
C VAL A 359 -32.14 11.39 26.00
N PRO A 360 -31.74 10.12 26.23
CA PRO A 360 -32.68 9.08 26.64
C PRO A 360 -33.00 8.97 28.15
N HIS A 361 -32.28 9.67 29.04
CA HIS A 361 -32.46 9.51 30.50
C HIS A 361 -32.26 10.79 31.33
N ILE A 362 -33.07 10.91 32.40
CA ILE A 362 -32.92 11.91 33.47
C ILE A 362 -32.63 11.20 34.79
N SER A 363 -31.53 11.55 35.44
CA SER A 363 -31.31 11.35 36.87
C SER A 363 -31.58 12.68 37.59
N SER A 364 -32.54 12.72 38.52
CA SER A 364 -32.94 13.96 39.19
C SER A 364 -32.41 14.07 40.61
N GLY A 365 -31.36 14.87 40.82
CA GLY A 365 -31.13 15.62 42.06
C GLY A 365 -30.89 14.89 43.40
N HIS A 366 -30.95 13.56 43.49
CA HIS A 366 -30.40 12.78 44.60
C HIS A 366 -29.93 11.42 44.07
N GLY A 367 -28.67 11.09 44.35
CA GLY A 367 -28.07 9.83 43.89
C GLY A 367 -27.56 9.84 42.45
N TYR A 368 -26.87 10.89 41.99
CA TYR A 368 -26.12 10.79 40.73
C TYR A 368 -25.00 9.72 40.80
N ASN A 369 -24.47 9.45 41.99
CA ASN A 369 -23.56 8.34 42.26
C ASN A 369 -24.27 6.99 42.45
N THR A 370 -25.59 6.96 42.70
CA THR A 370 -26.36 5.71 42.80
C THR A 370 -26.96 5.37 41.45
N LYS A 371 -26.51 4.26 40.84
CA LYS A 371 -27.13 3.72 39.62
C LYS A 371 -28.59 3.35 39.90
N ARG A 372 -29.54 4.28 39.68
CA ARG A 372 -30.91 3.88 39.37
C ARG A 372 -30.85 3.02 38.12
N LEU A 373 -31.27 1.77 38.26
CA LEU A 373 -31.39 0.86 37.13
C LEU A 373 -32.22 1.53 36.03
N PRO A 374 -31.76 1.55 34.77
CA PRO A 374 -32.64 1.91 33.67
C PRO A 374 -33.84 0.95 33.68
N PHE A 375 -34.98 1.39 33.13
CA PHE A 375 -36.05 0.45 32.77
C PHE A 375 -35.42 -0.74 32.03
N GLN A 376 -35.71 -1.96 32.52
CA GLN A 376 -34.90 -3.13 32.25
C GLN A 376 -34.77 -3.42 30.74
N LEU A 377 -33.64 -3.01 30.18
CA LEU A 377 -33.01 -3.68 29.06
C LEU A 377 -31.73 -4.31 29.60
N THR A 378 -31.87 -5.58 29.95
CA THR A 378 -30.80 -6.53 30.24
C THR A 378 -29.74 -6.52 29.14
N SER A 379 -28.45 -6.77 29.38
CA SER A 379 -27.68 -6.85 30.63
C SER A 379 -26.21 -7.00 30.24
N LYS A 380 -25.26 -6.30 30.87
CA LYS A 380 -23.83 -6.66 30.79
C LYS A 380 -23.14 -6.55 32.16
N PRO A 381 -22.11 -7.38 32.41
CA PRO A 381 -21.97 -8.01 33.72
C PRO A 381 -20.91 -7.35 34.62
N ASN A 382 -21.10 -7.50 35.94
CA ASN A 382 -20.04 -7.29 36.92
C ASN A 382 -19.09 -8.50 36.92
N LEU A 383 -17.79 -8.25 36.88
CA LEU A 383 -16.77 -9.24 37.23
C LEU A 383 -16.47 -9.13 38.72
N VAL A 384 -16.58 -10.25 39.43
CA VAL A 384 -16.18 -10.40 40.85
C VAL A 384 -14.90 -11.23 40.89
N PRO A 385 -13.86 -10.85 41.65
CA PRO A 385 -12.68 -11.68 41.81
C PRO A 385 -13.04 -12.96 42.59
N LEU A 386 -12.82 -14.11 41.96
CA LEU A 386 -13.17 -15.43 42.49
C LEU A 386 -11.94 -16.11 43.11
N SER A 387 -12.10 -16.62 44.33
CA SER A 387 -11.06 -17.32 45.07
C SER A 387 -10.70 -18.66 44.43
N LEU A 388 -9.55 -19.22 44.80
CA LEU A 388 -9.02 -20.47 44.24
C LEU A 388 -10.00 -21.66 44.32
N SER A 389 -10.79 -21.75 45.41
CA SER A 389 -11.82 -22.79 45.56
C SER A 389 -12.98 -22.61 44.57
N SER A 390 -13.41 -21.37 44.33
CA SER A 390 -14.41 -21.08 43.29
C SER A 390 -13.86 -21.22 41.86
N HIS A 391 -12.55 -21.05 41.64
CA HIS A 391 -11.89 -21.38 40.38
C HIS A 391 -11.90 -22.89 40.10
N LEU A 392 -11.63 -23.73 41.11
CA LEU A 392 -11.74 -25.19 40.98
C LEU A 392 -13.20 -25.64 40.74
N LEU A 393 -14.16 -25.02 41.43
CA LEU A 393 -15.58 -25.26 41.19
C LEU A 393 -16.02 -24.78 39.79
N GLN A 394 -15.44 -23.71 39.27
CA GLN A 394 -15.66 -23.24 37.89
C GLN A 394 -15.00 -24.15 36.85
N LEU A 395 -13.80 -24.68 37.09
CA LEU A 395 -13.18 -25.67 36.21
C LEU A 395 -14.01 -26.97 36.17
N PHE A 396 -14.54 -27.41 37.31
CA PHE A 396 -15.46 -28.54 37.38
C PHE A 396 -16.80 -28.26 36.68
N LYS A 397 -17.33 -27.03 36.78
CA LYS A 397 -18.52 -26.60 36.03
C LYS A 397 -18.26 -26.41 34.54
N LEU A 398 -17.06 -25.98 34.12
CA LEU A 398 -16.65 -25.88 32.72
C LEU A 398 -16.52 -27.26 32.08
N PHE A 399 -15.96 -28.22 32.81
CA PHE A 399 -15.95 -29.63 32.43
C PHE A 399 -17.37 -30.23 32.27
N LEU A 400 -18.37 -29.67 32.96
CA LEU A 400 -19.79 -30.00 32.80
C LEU A 400 -20.54 -29.11 31.79
N SER A 401 -19.99 -27.96 31.39
CA SER A 401 -20.68 -26.94 30.56
C SER A 401 -20.22 -26.90 29.10
N ASP A 402 -19.37 -27.83 28.66
CA ASP A 402 -19.01 -28.04 27.24
C ASP A 402 -20.21 -28.56 26.39
N VAL A 403 -21.44 -28.35 26.87
CA VAL A 403 -22.70 -28.85 26.33
C VAL A 403 -23.59 -27.73 25.75
N GLN A 404 -23.47 -26.46 26.19
CA GLN A 404 -24.25 -25.29 25.70
C GLN A 404 -23.58 -23.94 26.06
N THR A 405 -23.68 -22.82 25.32
CA THR A 405 -23.95 -22.47 23.89
C THR A 405 -23.37 -21.06 23.62
N PRO A 406 -23.09 -20.64 22.35
CA PRO A 406 -22.47 -19.34 22.05
C PRO A 406 -23.45 -18.16 21.85
N ALA A 407 -23.00 -16.94 22.16
CA ALA A 407 -23.81 -15.71 22.10
C ALA A 407 -24.06 -15.16 20.68
N VAL A 408 -25.28 -14.67 20.43
CA VAL A 408 -25.81 -14.29 19.11
C VAL A 408 -25.74 -12.77 18.85
N PHE A 409 -25.31 -12.37 17.65
CA PHE A 409 -25.41 -10.99 17.17
C PHE A 409 -26.83 -10.72 16.61
N MET A 410 -27.68 -10.02 17.36
CA MET A 410 -28.99 -9.54 16.85
C MET A 410 -28.96 -8.06 16.44
N ASN A 411 -28.71 -7.81 15.15
CA ASN A 411 -29.01 -6.53 14.50
C ASN A 411 -30.39 -6.63 13.84
N VAL A 412 -31.45 -6.32 14.57
CA VAL A 412 -32.83 -6.37 14.04
C VAL A 412 -33.16 -5.04 13.38
N ARG A 413 -33.01 -4.97 12.05
CA ARG A 413 -33.63 -3.92 11.21
C ARG A 413 -34.48 -4.58 10.14
N PHE A 414 -35.61 -3.97 9.80
CA PHE A 414 -36.40 -4.42 8.66
C PHE A 414 -35.59 -4.26 7.35
N PRO A 415 -35.77 -5.18 6.39
CA PRO A 415 -35.17 -5.03 5.07
C PRO A 415 -35.77 -3.82 4.37
N ILE A 416 -34.92 -3.04 3.70
CA ILE A 416 -35.32 -1.85 2.94
C ILE A 416 -34.72 -1.90 1.54
N ASN A 417 -35.50 -1.46 0.56
CA ASN A 417 -35.00 -1.32 -0.81
C ASN A 417 -34.12 -0.06 -0.94
N GLN A 418 -33.45 0.09 -2.09
CA GLN A 418 -32.49 1.17 -2.30
C GLN A 418 -33.16 2.56 -2.33
N GLU A 419 -34.39 2.65 -2.83
CA GLU A 419 -35.15 3.90 -2.92
C GLU A 419 -35.55 4.39 -1.52
N GLN A 420 -36.09 3.52 -0.68
CA GLN A 420 -36.37 3.77 0.74
C GLN A 420 -35.09 4.12 1.53
N PHE A 421 -33.95 3.52 1.20
CA PHE A 421 -32.67 3.85 1.79
C PHE A 421 -32.23 5.27 1.40
N ASP A 422 -32.28 5.59 0.11
CA ASP A 422 -31.85 6.89 -0.40
C ASP A 422 -32.78 8.03 0.08
N GLU A 423 -34.08 7.79 0.25
CA GLU A 423 -35.04 8.69 0.90
C GLU A 423 -34.73 8.88 2.40
N LYS A 424 -34.60 7.78 3.15
CA LYS A 424 -34.37 7.80 4.61
C LYS A 424 -33.08 8.51 5.01
N TYR A 425 -32.06 8.46 4.16
CA TYR A 425 -30.74 9.04 4.41
C TYR A 425 -30.41 10.25 3.51
N ALA A 426 -31.41 10.84 2.86
CA ALA A 426 -31.32 12.07 2.06
C ALA A 426 -30.17 12.08 1.03
N HIS A 427 -30.17 11.12 0.11
CA HIS A 427 -29.12 10.95 -0.90
C HIS A 427 -28.98 12.17 -1.84
N SER A 428 -27.90 12.94 -1.67
CA SER A 428 -27.55 14.02 -2.61
C SER A 428 -26.98 13.46 -3.92
N HIS A 429 -27.58 13.79 -5.06
CA HIS A 429 -26.96 13.56 -6.36
C HIS A 429 -25.78 14.51 -6.52
N LEU A 430 -24.56 13.98 -6.68
CA LEU A 430 -23.48 14.78 -7.25
C LEU A 430 -23.84 15.09 -8.70
N HIS A 431 -23.81 16.38 -9.06
CA HIS A 431 -23.99 16.81 -10.44
C HIS A 431 -22.98 16.08 -11.33
N SER A 432 -23.46 15.32 -12.32
CA SER A 432 -22.57 14.55 -13.19
C SER A 432 -21.61 15.51 -13.89
N LEU A 433 -20.31 15.29 -13.68
CA LEU A 433 -19.25 16.05 -14.35
C LEU A 433 -19.27 15.65 -15.82
N THR A 434 -20.05 16.38 -16.61
CA THR A 434 -20.18 16.19 -18.06
C THR A 434 -18.82 16.04 -18.72
N SER A 435 -18.72 15.27 -19.81
CA SER A 435 -17.47 15.07 -20.56
C SER A 435 -16.81 16.39 -20.96
N ILE A 436 -17.63 17.44 -21.18
CA ILE A 436 -17.20 18.82 -21.41
C ILE A 436 -16.37 19.37 -20.24
N HIS A 437 -16.71 19.06 -18.98
CA HIS A 437 -15.90 19.44 -17.82
C HIS A 437 -14.53 18.76 -17.83
N TYR A 438 -14.45 17.47 -18.15
CA TYR A 438 -13.17 16.76 -18.28
C TYR A 438 -12.30 17.33 -19.41
N VAL A 439 -12.90 17.60 -20.58
CA VAL A 439 -12.21 18.26 -21.70
C VAL A 439 -11.76 19.67 -21.32
N LYS A 440 -12.60 20.47 -20.67
CA LYS A 440 -12.25 21.81 -20.16
C LYS A 440 -11.18 21.75 -19.08
N GLN A 441 -11.17 20.72 -18.21
CA GLN A 441 -10.13 20.48 -17.21
C GLN A 441 -8.80 20.05 -17.84
N TYR A 442 -8.85 19.33 -18.97
CA TYR A 442 -7.68 18.98 -19.76
C TYR A 442 -7.10 20.23 -20.45
N PHE A 443 -7.90 20.99 -21.21
CA PHE A 443 -7.46 22.21 -21.89
C PHE A 443 -7.01 23.31 -20.92
N THR A 444 -7.71 23.53 -19.80
CA THR A 444 -7.24 24.48 -18.76
C THR A 444 -5.83 24.14 -18.26
N ARG A 445 -5.45 22.86 -18.15
CA ARG A 445 -4.07 22.49 -17.78
C ARG A 445 -3.03 22.88 -18.83
N PHE A 446 -3.39 23.05 -20.11
CA PHE A 446 -2.48 23.49 -21.16
C PHE A 446 -2.30 25.01 -21.19
N TYR A 447 -3.38 25.80 -21.09
CA TYR A 447 -3.26 27.26 -21.18
C TYR A 447 -3.02 27.96 -19.84
N LYS A 448 -3.45 27.39 -18.69
CA LYS A 448 -3.25 27.97 -17.35
C LYS A 448 -1.77 28.29 -17.00
N PRO A 449 -0.76 27.49 -17.40
CA PRO A 449 0.64 27.88 -17.25
C PRO A 449 1.01 29.21 -17.91
N PHE A 450 0.39 29.55 -19.05
CA PHE A 450 0.72 30.75 -19.82
C PHE A 450 -0.07 32.00 -19.41
N ILE A 451 -1.02 31.90 -18.46
CA ILE A 451 -1.83 33.05 -17.98
C ILE A 451 -1.00 34.01 -17.11
N SER A 452 0.03 33.52 -16.42
CA SER A 452 0.79 34.29 -15.43
C SER A 452 2.25 33.86 -15.39
N PHE A 453 3.16 34.82 -15.28
CA PHE A 453 4.60 34.59 -15.16
C PHE A 453 4.94 33.56 -14.06
N GLN A 454 4.28 33.61 -12.90
CA GLN A 454 4.50 32.65 -11.82
C GLN A 454 4.06 31.22 -12.21
N SER A 455 2.98 31.10 -12.99
CA SER A 455 2.50 29.79 -13.47
C SER A 455 3.42 29.22 -14.56
N PHE A 456 3.98 30.09 -15.40
CA PHE A 456 4.96 29.73 -16.42
C PHE A 456 6.30 29.33 -15.80
N TRP A 457 6.78 30.07 -14.79
CA TRP A 457 7.96 29.70 -14.01
C TRP A 457 7.78 28.35 -13.30
N ASN A 458 6.61 28.11 -12.70
CA ASN A 458 6.27 26.82 -12.10
C ASN A 458 6.26 25.68 -13.14
N LEU A 459 5.89 25.95 -14.39
CA LEU A 459 5.99 24.98 -15.50
C LEU A 459 7.46 24.69 -15.86
N ILE A 460 8.30 25.71 -16.01
CA ILE A 460 9.74 25.53 -16.27
C ILE A 460 10.38 24.69 -15.15
N VAL A 461 10.11 25.04 -13.89
CA VAL A 461 10.59 24.31 -12.70
C VAL A 461 9.99 22.89 -12.60
N ALA A 462 8.87 22.61 -13.27
CA ALA A 462 8.32 21.27 -13.42
C ALA A 462 9.02 20.44 -14.51
N VAL A 463 9.26 21.03 -15.68
CA VAL A 463 9.87 20.41 -16.87
C VAL A 463 11.39 20.25 -16.73
N VAL A 464 12.04 21.06 -15.87
CA VAL A 464 13.51 21.07 -15.67
C VAL A 464 13.83 20.80 -14.18
N PRO A 465 13.77 19.52 -13.72
CA PRO A 465 13.88 19.17 -12.30
C PRO A 465 15.21 19.53 -11.62
N ILE A 466 16.29 19.77 -12.37
CA ILE A 466 17.56 20.26 -11.80
C ILE A 466 17.38 21.56 -11.02
N LEU A 467 16.46 22.44 -11.44
CA LEU A 467 16.13 23.68 -10.73
C LEU A 467 15.48 23.43 -9.35
N LYS A 468 14.94 22.23 -9.09
CA LYS A 468 14.38 21.83 -7.78
C LYS A 468 15.41 21.20 -6.86
N TRP A 469 16.31 20.38 -7.39
CA TRP A 469 17.22 19.58 -6.56
C TRP A 469 18.60 20.21 -6.38
N LEU A 470 19.12 20.95 -7.37
CA LEU A 470 20.44 21.58 -7.29
C LEU A 470 20.54 22.65 -6.18
N PRO A 471 19.55 23.54 -5.97
CA PRO A 471 19.59 24.49 -4.84
C PRO A 471 19.44 23.83 -3.46
N ARG A 472 19.04 22.56 -3.41
CA ARG A 472 18.89 21.76 -2.18
C ARG A 472 20.05 20.77 -2.01
N TYR A 473 21.12 20.91 -2.80
CA TYR A 473 22.26 20.00 -2.76
C TYR A 473 23.07 20.17 -1.47
N SER A 474 23.35 19.06 -0.79
CA SER A 474 24.21 19.05 0.39
C SER A 474 25.61 18.61 0.02
N MET A 475 26.62 19.42 0.36
CA MET A 475 28.04 19.10 0.10
C MET A 475 28.49 17.78 0.74
N LYS A 476 27.76 17.27 1.74
CA LYS A 476 27.96 15.92 2.32
C LYS A 476 27.75 14.78 1.31
N HIS A 477 27.11 15.03 0.17
CA HIS A 477 26.90 14.04 -0.90
C HIS A 477 27.94 14.12 -2.03
N PHE A 478 28.76 15.17 -2.06
CA PHE A 478 29.74 15.42 -3.12
C PHE A 478 30.71 14.27 -3.33
N THR A 479 31.25 13.70 -2.24
CA THR A 479 32.18 12.57 -2.29
C THR A 479 31.55 11.31 -2.89
N HIS A 480 30.30 11.02 -2.54
CA HIS A 480 29.56 9.88 -3.10
C HIS A 480 29.26 10.08 -4.59
N ASP A 481 28.78 11.27 -4.98
CA ASP A 481 28.45 11.57 -6.38
C ASP A 481 29.70 11.65 -7.26
N LEU A 482 30.84 12.15 -6.75
CA LEU A 482 32.14 12.13 -7.43
C LEU A 482 32.66 10.70 -7.64
N ILE A 483 32.73 9.89 -6.57
CA ILE A 483 33.21 8.50 -6.65
C ILE A 483 32.30 7.67 -7.56
N GLY A 484 30.98 7.84 -7.45
CA GLY A 484 30.01 7.19 -8.31
C GLY A 484 30.15 7.61 -9.77
N GLY A 485 30.21 8.91 -10.05
CA GLY A 485 30.37 9.44 -11.39
C GLY A 485 31.64 8.95 -12.09
N LEU A 486 32.79 8.97 -11.39
CA LEU A 486 34.03 8.39 -11.89
C LEU A 486 33.90 6.88 -12.13
N THR A 487 33.27 6.14 -11.22
CA THR A 487 33.04 4.68 -11.38
C THR A 487 32.16 4.38 -12.60
N ILE A 488 31.09 5.14 -12.82
CA ILE A 488 30.20 4.98 -13.99
C ILE A 488 30.93 5.39 -15.28
N GLY A 489 31.67 6.52 -15.27
CA GLY A 489 32.46 6.98 -16.42
C GLY A 489 33.49 5.94 -16.87
N ILE A 490 34.16 5.29 -15.91
CA ILE A 490 35.03 4.14 -16.16
C ILE A 490 34.30 2.99 -16.85
N MET A 491 33.05 2.67 -16.45
CA MET A 491 32.24 1.63 -17.11
C MET A 491 31.76 2.03 -18.50
N HIS A 492 31.54 3.33 -18.76
CA HIS A 492 31.11 3.83 -20.07
C HIS A 492 32.15 3.63 -21.17
N VAL A 493 33.45 3.71 -20.85
CA VAL A 493 34.52 3.63 -21.86
C VAL A 493 34.48 2.29 -22.63
N PRO A 494 34.63 1.10 -22.00
CA PRO A 494 34.54 -0.16 -22.74
C PRO A 494 33.14 -0.40 -23.30
N GLN A 495 32.08 -0.07 -22.55
CA GLN A 495 30.71 -0.35 -22.99
C GLN A 495 30.32 0.50 -24.20
N GLY A 496 30.69 1.78 -24.24
CA GLY A 496 30.51 2.67 -25.38
C GLY A 496 31.21 2.14 -26.62
N ILE A 497 32.52 1.92 -26.54
CA ILE A 497 33.35 1.39 -27.64
C ILE A 497 32.77 0.06 -28.17
N ALA A 498 32.44 -0.88 -27.27
CA ALA A 498 31.94 -2.19 -27.64
C ALA A 498 30.52 -2.15 -28.24
N TYR A 499 29.63 -1.29 -27.70
CA TYR A 499 28.27 -1.14 -28.23
C TYR A 499 28.23 -0.32 -29.53
N ALA A 500 29.19 0.56 -29.82
CA ALA A 500 29.33 1.17 -31.14
C ALA A 500 29.53 0.11 -32.25
N SER A 501 30.40 -0.88 -32.00
CA SER A 501 30.60 -2.01 -32.92
C SER A 501 29.30 -2.79 -33.17
N LEU A 502 28.49 -3.04 -32.13
CA LEU A 502 27.15 -3.62 -32.27
C LEU A 502 26.19 -2.75 -33.09
N ALA A 503 26.24 -1.43 -32.90
CA ALA A 503 25.43 -0.45 -33.63
C ALA A 503 25.90 -0.18 -35.08
N ALA A 504 26.88 -0.93 -35.57
CA ALA A 504 27.53 -0.73 -36.87
C ALA A 504 28.17 0.67 -37.04
N GLN A 505 28.66 1.24 -35.93
CA GLN A 505 29.30 2.54 -35.83
C GLN A 505 30.78 2.44 -35.44
N GLU A 506 31.52 3.52 -35.69
CA GLU A 506 32.89 3.67 -35.20
C GLU A 506 32.96 3.77 -33.67
N PRO A 507 34.02 3.25 -33.03
CA PRO A 507 34.23 3.28 -31.57
C PRO A 507 33.97 4.64 -30.89
N VAL A 508 34.36 5.74 -31.54
CA VAL A 508 34.24 7.10 -31.01
C VAL A 508 32.78 7.52 -30.80
N ILE A 509 31.86 7.05 -31.65
CA ILE A 509 30.42 7.34 -31.58
C ILE A 509 29.82 6.73 -30.31
N GLY A 510 30.38 5.61 -29.83
CA GLY A 510 30.02 5.01 -28.54
C GLY A 510 30.47 5.83 -27.32
N LEU A 511 31.57 6.56 -27.44
CA LEU A 511 32.01 7.53 -26.43
C LEU A 511 31.13 8.79 -26.46
N TYR A 512 30.79 9.32 -27.64
CA TYR A 512 29.84 10.44 -27.78
C TYR A 512 28.44 10.09 -27.24
N THR A 513 27.94 8.88 -27.52
CA THR A 513 26.68 8.33 -26.98
C THR A 513 26.74 8.09 -25.46
N SER A 514 27.93 8.06 -24.88
CA SER A 514 28.14 8.02 -23.43
C SER A 514 28.41 9.41 -22.82
N LEU A 515 28.47 10.47 -23.64
CA LEU A 515 28.73 11.85 -23.21
C LEU A 515 27.46 12.70 -23.30
N PHE A 516 26.93 12.93 -24.51
CA PHE A 516 25.83 13.86 -24.74
C PHE A 516 24.51 13.44 -24.05
N PRO A 517 24.07 12.16 -24.13
CA PRO A 517 22.85 11.75 -23.43
C PRO A 517 22.97 11.85 -21.91
N VAL A 518 24.15 11.56 -21.37
CA VAL A 518 24.41 11.52 -19.92
C VAL A 518 24.38 12.92 -19.32
N LEU A 519 25.00 13.90 -19.98
CA LEU A 519 24.91 15.31 -19.60
C LEU A 519 23.47 15.83 -19.70
N THR A 520 22.78 15.55 -20.81
CA THR A 520 21.45 16.11 -21.08
C THR A 520 20.41 15.59 -20.09
N TYR A 521 20.44 14.29 -19.78
CA TYR A 521 19.49 13.67 -18.87
C TYR A 521 19.52 14.25 -17.45
N MET A 522 20.69 14.73 -16.97
CA MET A 522 20.82 15.36 -15.66
C MET A 522 19.85 16.55 -15.46
N PHE A 523 19.60 17.33 -16.52
CA PHE A 523 18.76 18.53 -16.44
C PHE A 523 17.27 18.20 -16.32
N PHE A 524 16.81 17.16 -17.01
CA PHE A 524 15.39 16.86 -17.21
C PHE A 524 14.87 15.66 -16.40
N GLY A 525 15.73 14.72 -16.01
CA GLY A 525 15.35 13.48 -15.32
C GLY A 525 14.95 13.66 -13.85
N THR A 526 14.08 12.78 -13.34
CA THR A 526 13.70 12.72 -11.90
C THR A 526 14.35 11.55 -11.17
N SER A 527 14.67 10.45 -11.86
CA SER A 527 15.44 9.33 -11.28
C SER A 527 16.86 9.78 -10.91
N ARG A 528 17.23 9.58 -9.65
CA ARG A 528 18.53 9.99 -9.09
C ARG A 528 19.68 9.02 -9.42
N HIS A 529 19.36 7.80 -9.87
CA HIS A 529 20.34 6.71 -9.99
C HIS A 529 20.47 6.14 -11.42
N CYS A 530 19.45 6.32 -12.27
CA CYS A 530 19.46 5.80 -13.63
C CYS A 530 20.66 6.33 -14.43
N SER A 531 21.45 5.41 -14.99
CA SER A 531 22.62 5.70 -15.85
C SER A 531 22.27 5.45 -17.31
N ILE A 532 21.87 6.54 -17.96
CA ILE A 532 21.66 6.64 -19.42
C ILE A 532 23.00 6.46 -20.16
N GLY A 533 22.94 6.15 -21.46
CA GLY A 533 24.08 6.09 -22.37
C GLY A 533 23.92 4.93 -23.35
N SER A 534 25.02 4.40 -23.87
CA SER A 534 25.01 3.21 -24.73
C SER A 534 24.41 1.98 -24.01
N PHE A 535 23.65 1.13 -24.72
CA PHE A 535 23.09 -0.10 -24.17
C PHE A 535 23.03 -1.21 -25.23
N ALA A 536 23.37 -2.45 -24.85
CA ALA A 536 23.62 -3.55 -25.78
C ALA A 536 22.46 -3.88 -26.73
N ILE A 537 21.23 -3.95 -26.21
CA ILE A 537 20.06 -4.33 -27.01
C ILE A 537 19.71 -3.23 -28.01
N VAL A 538 19.69 -1.98 -27.56
CA VAL A 538 19.38 -0.82 -28.41
C VAL A 538 20.48 -0.58 -29.45
N ALA A 539 21.74 -0.85 -29.10
CA ALA A 539 22.84 -0.86 -30.06
C ALA A 539 22.66 -1.96 -31.12
N LEU A 540 22.35 -3.20 -30.74
CA LEU A 540 22.07 -4.28 -31.69
C LEU A 540 20.87 -3.94 -32.61
N MET A 541 19.77 -3.44 -32.04
CA MET A 541 18.60 -2.96 -32.79
C MET A 541 18.99 -1.90 -33.81
N THR A 542 19.81 -0.92 -33.41
CA THR A 542 20.34 0.12 -34.32
C THR A 542 21.23 -0.48 -35.42
N GLY A 543 22.09 -1.45 -35.07
CA GLY A 543 22.99 -2.10 -36.03
C GLY A 543 22.25 -2.87 -37.12
N ASN A 544 21.15 -3.55 -36.78
CA ASN A 544 20.27 -4.20 -37.76
C ASN A 544 19.65 -3.15 -38.70
N VAL A 545 19.09 -2.06 -38.17
CA VAL A 545 18.47 -0.96 -38.95
C VAL A 545 19.47 -0.29 -39.90
N VAL A 546 20.68 0.01 -39.41
CA VAL A 546 21.77 0.61 -40.20
C VAL A 546 22.28 -0.35 -41.28
N SER A 547 22.27 -1.66 -41.05
CA SER A 547 22.66 -2.66 -42.05
C SER A 547 21.62 -2.73 -43.17
N LYS A 548 20.35 -2.92 -42.81
CA LYS A 548 19.20 -2.98 -43.72
C LYS A 548 19.11 -1.74 -44.64
N LEU A 549 19.13 -0.54 -44.07
CA LEU A 549 19.04 0.70 -44.87
C LEU A 549 20.25 0.94 -45.78
N LYS A 550 21.43 0.41 -45.47
CA LYS A 550 22.59 0.49 -46.36
C LYS A 550 22.47 -0.44 -47.57
N GLU A 551 21.77 -1.56 -47.42
CA GLU A 551 21.43 -2.45 -48.54
C GLU A 551 20.32 -1.83 -49.41
N ASP A 552 19.31 -1.20 -48.80
CA ASP A 552 18.15 -0.61 -49.49
C ASP A 552 18.42 0.73 -50.22
N VAL A 553 19.31 1.59 -49.71
CA VAL A 553 19.46 3.00 -50.16
C VAL A 553 20.70 3.25 -51.01
N GLY A 554 21.68 2.33 -51.00
CA GLY A 554 22.95 2.52 -51.67
C GLY A 554 23.91 3.50 -50.96
N VAL A 555 25.04 3.78 -51.60
CA VAL A 555 26.29 4.25 -50.95
C VAL A 555 26.22 5.69 -50.38
N SER A 556 25.22 6.49 -50.73
CA SER A 556 25.17 7.95 -50.45
C SER A 556 24.87 8.36 -49.00
N THR A 557 24.55 7.41 -48.11
CA THR A 557 24.21 7.69 -46.70
C THR A 557 25.17 7.00 -45.74
N THR A 558 25.75 7.76 -44.79
CA THR A 558 26.69 7.19 -43.82
C THR A 558 25.98 6.42 -42.70
N SER A 559 26.67 5.46 -42.06
CA SER A 559 26.14 4.74 -40.89
C SER A 559 25.73 5.69 -39.76
N VAL A 560 26.49 6.77 -39.62
CA VAL A 560 26.39 7.74 -38.52
C VAL A 560 25.14 8.61 -38.68
N GLU A 561 24.84 9.03 -39.91
CA GLU A 561 23.64 9.81 -40.20
C GLU A 561 22.37 9.02 -39.95
N ILE A 562 22.31 7.75 -40.37
CA ILE A 562 21.17 6.86 -40.11
C ILE A 562 20.94 6.73 -38.60
N ALA A 563 22.01 6.47 -37.82
CA ALA A 563 21.91 6.35 -36.37
C ALA A 563 21.53 7.66 -35.66
N SER A 564 22.02 8.81 -36.14
CA SER A 564 21.73 10.13 -35.56
C SER A 564 20.28 10.55 -35.85
N VAL A 565 19.80 10.32 -37.09
CA VAL A 565 18.39 10.51 -37.45
C VAL A 565 17.47 9.62 -36.61
N LEU A 566 17.78 8.32 -36.50
CA LEU A 566 17.01 7.40 -35.67
C LEU A 566 16.96 7.84 -34.20
N THR A 567 18.08 8.37 -33.66
CA THR A 567 18.15 8.92 -32.29
C THR A 567 17.26 10.14 -32.13
N PHE A 568 17.27 11.05 -33.09
CA PHE A 568 16.43 12.24 -33.10
C PHE A 568 14.94 11.89 -33.19
N GLU A 569 14.58 10.99 -34.09
CA GLU A 569 13.19 10.53 -34.31
C GLU A 569 12.62 9.81 -33.07
N ILE A 570 13.40 8.92 -32.45
CA ILE A 570 13.06 8.33 -31.14
C ILE A 570 12.77 9.43 -30.11
N GLY A 571 13.60 10.47 -30.08
CA GLY A 571 13.39 11.62 -29.19
C GLY A 571 12.09 12.39 -29.46
N LEU A 572 11.75 12.61 -30.73
CA LEU A 572 10.46 13.20 -31.12
C LEU A 572 9.29 12.32 -30.67
N ILE A 573 9.33 11.00 -30.91
CA ILE A 573 8.27 10.08 -30.49
C ILE A 573 8.11 10.12 -28.97
N GLN A 574 9.21 10.01 -28.21
CA GLN A 574 9.21 10.10 -26.74
C GLN A 574 8.61 11.42 -26.23
N PHE A 575 8.96 12.54 -26.87
CA PHE A 575 8.40 13.86 -26.57
C PHE A 575 6.90 13.93 -26.86
N PHE A 576 6.44 13.42 -28.01
CA PHE A 576 5.00 13.36 -28.34
C PHE A 576 4.21 12.47 -27.38
N LEU A 577 4.76 11.32 -26.97
CA LEU A 577 4.15 10.47 -25.93
C LEU A 577 4.03 11.20 -24.58
N ALA A 578 5.04 12.01 -24.21
CA ALA A 578 5.03 12.85 -22.99
C ALA A 578 4.00 14.00 -23.06
N LEU A 579 3.84 14.60 -24.24
CA LEU A 579 2.90 15.69 -24.52
C LEU A 579 1.45 15.21 -24.42
N LEU A 580 1.16 14.07 -25.07
CA LEU A 580 -0.15 13.43 -25.06
C LEU A 580 -0.48 12.72 -23.73
N LYS A 581 0.52 12.53 -22.85
CA LYS A 581 0.43 11.79 -21.57
C LYS A 581 0.02 10.34 -21.78
N LEU A 582 0.70 9.69 -22.72
CA LEU A 582 0.52 8.27 -23.03
C LEU A 582 1.41 7.38 -22.13
N ASP A 583 1.66 7.80 -20.89
CA ASP A 583 2.46 7.05 -19.94
C ASP A 583 1.80 5.73 -19.49
N PHE A 584 0.47 5.65 -19.65
CA PHE A 584 -0.27 4.40 -19.50
C PHE A 584 0.17 3.30 -20.48
N VAL A 585 0.69 3.64 -21.68
CA VAL A 585 1.09 2.66 -22.71
C VAL A 585 2.21 1.74 -22.18
N CYS A 586 3.14 2.29 -21.41
CA CYS A 586 4.20 1.50 -20.77
C CYS A 586 3.70 0.60 -19.63
N THR A 587 2.44 0.73 -19.18
CA THR A 587 1.83 -0.20 -18.20
C THR A 587 1.53 -1.57 -18.84
N TYR A 588 1.34 -1.63 -20.16
CA TYR A 588 1.14 -2.91 -20.87
C TYR A 588 2.45 -3.69 -21.09
N LEU A 589 3.61 -3.05 -20.92
CA LEU A 589 4.91 -3.71 -20.99
C LEU A 589 5.27 -4.26 -19.60
N THR A 590 4.68 -5.40 -19.26
CA THR A 590 4.84 -6.05 -17.96
C THR A 590 6.30 -6.42 -17.68
N ASP A 591 6.71 -6.44 -16.41
CA ASP A 591 8.09 -6.80 -16.04
C ASP A 591 8.46 -8.22 -16.51
N ASP A 592 7.50 -9.13 -16.65
CA ASP A 592 7.70 -10.47 -17.22
C ASP A 592 7.98 -10.45 -18.73
N LEU A 593 7.27 -9.61 -19.50
CA LEU A 593 7.59 -9.37 -20.92
C LEU A 593 8.98 -8.74 -21.03
N VAL A 594 9.28 -7.69 -20.27
CA VAL A 594 10.60 -7.02 -20.32
C VAL A 594 11.72 -7.98 -19.92
N SER A 595 11.49 -8.84 -18.93
CA SER A 595 12.42 -9.89 -18.50
C SER A 595 12.67 -10.93 -19.60
N GLY A 596 11.61 -11.48 -20.21
CA GLY A 596 11.72 -12.45 -21.30
C GLY A 596 12.41 -11.85 -22.53
N PHE A 597 12.04 -10.62 -22.91
CA PHE A 597 12.58 -9.91 -24.06
C PHE A 597 14.06 -9.57 -23.87
N THR A 598 14.43 -8.99 -22.71
CA THR A 598 15.83 -8.66 -22.44
C THR A 598 16.71 -9.90 -22.30
N THR A 599 16.17 -11.02 -21.81
CA THR A 599 16.87 -12.32 -21.78
C THR A 599 17.08 -12.87 -23.20
N GLY A 600 16.04 -12.84 -24.05
CA GLY A 600 16.13 -13.27 -25.45
C GLY A 600 17.09 -12.43 -26.28
N ALA A 601 16.97 -11.10 -26.20
CA ALA A 601 17.89 -10.17 -26.87
C ALA A 601 19.34 -10.29 -26.33
N SER A 602 19.53 -10.63 -25.05
CA SER A 602 20.86 -10.94 -24.51
C SER A 602 21.50 -12.17 -25.15
N MET A 603 20.71 -13.16 -25.60
CA MET A 603 21.24 -14.31 -26.33
C MET A 603 21.75 -13.89 -27.72
N HIS A 604 21.02 -13.03 -28.44
CA HIS A 604 21.49 -12.45 -29.70
C HIS A 604 22.78 -11.66 -29.54
N VAL A 605 22.83 -10.76 -28.54
CA VAL A 605 24.06 -10.01 -28.24
C VAL A 605 25.19 -10.98 -27.91
N PHE A 606 24.98 -11.97 -27.05
CA PHE A 606 26.01 -12.95 -26.69
C PHE A 606 26.56 -13.68 -27.94
N VAL A 607 25.70 -14.21 -28.81
CA VAL A 607 26.12 -14.88 -30.06
C VAL A 607 26.93 -13.93 -30.96
N THR A 608 26.54 -12.65 -31.09
CA THR A 608 27.33 -11.69 -31.88
C THR A 608 28.73 -11.43 -31.33
N GLN A 609 28.95 -11.58 -30.02
CA GLN A 609 30.27 -11.39 -29.39
C GLN A 609 31.17 -12.61 -29.50
N VAL A 610 30.64 -13.81 -29.74
CA VAL A 610 31.43 -15.05 -29.85
C VAL A 610 32.49 -14.94 -30.95
N LYS A 611 32.19 -14.27 -32.07
CA LYS A 611 33.17 -14.03 -33.15
C LYS A 611 34.41 -13.26 -32.67
N ASP A 612 34.20 -12.22 -31.86
CA ASP A 612 35.27 -11.32 -31.41
C ASP A 612 36.06 -11.98 -30.26
N ILE A 613 35.38 -12.78 -29.42
CA ILE A 613 35.99 -13.63 -28.38
C ILE A 613 36.91 -14.71 -28.99
N LEU A 614 36.52 -15.30 -30.12
CA LEU A 614 37.29 -16.33 -30.84
C LEU A 614 38.28 -15.76 -31.87
N GLY A 615 38.22 -14.46 -32.17
CA GLY A 615 39.02 -13.81 -33.21
C GLY A 615 38.71 -14.30 -34.63
N ILE A 616 37.43 -14.58 -34.94
CA ILE A 616 36.97 -14.97 -36.27
C ILE A 616 36.56 -13.72 -37.06
N HIS A 617 37.11 -13.56 -38.27
CA HIS A 617 36.85 -12.41 -39.14
C HIS A 617 36.08 -12.81 -40.41
N GLY A 618 35.40 -11.85 -41.03
CA GLY A 618 34.71 -12.03 -42.31
C GLY A 618 33.42 -12.86 -42.26
N LEU A 619 32.73 -12.94 -41.11
CA LEU A 619 31.40 -13.52 -41.02
C LEU A 619 30.35 -12.60 -41.64
N PRO A 620 29.37 -13.12 -42.41
CA PRO A 620 28.27 -12.32 -42.94
C PRO A 620 27.39 -11.79 -41.80
N ARG A 621 26.83 -10.60 -41.98
CA ARG A 621 25.67 -10.19 -41.16
C ARG A 621 24.46 -11.00 -41.64
N ARG A 622 23.67 -11.48 -40.69
CA ARG A 622 22.42 -12.22 -40.93
C ARG A 622 21.32 -11.49 -40.21
N ASP A 623 20.30 -11.08 -40.92
CA ASP A 623 19.11 -10.41 -40.38
C ASP A 623 17.85 -11.16 -40.82
N GLY A 624 16.70 -10.83 -40.24
CA GLY A 624 15.44 -11.55 -40.47
C GLY A 624 15.25 -12.78 -39.57
N SER A 625 14.20 -13.55 -39.86
CA SER A 625 13.74 -14.65 -38.99
C SER A 625 14.78 -15.77 -38.87
N GLY A 626 15.10 -16.17 -37.62
CA GLY A 626 16.06 -17.24 -37.34
C GLY A 626 17.53 -16.81 -37.47
N ASN A 627 17.81 -15.51 -37.59
CA ASN A 627 19.16 -14.98 -37.71
C ASN A 627 20.14 -15.47 -36.62
N LEU A 628 19.68 -15.71 -35.40
CA LEU A 628 20.49 -16.28 -34.30
C LEU A 628 21.06 -17.65 -34.65
N PHE A 629 20.24 -18.54 -35.23
CA PHE A 629 20.67 -19.88 -35.63
C PHE A 629 21.57 -19.83 -36.86
N MET A 630 21.32 -18.91 -37.80
CA MET A 630 22.21 -18.68 -38.93
C MET A 630 23.59 -18.18 -38.46
N ARG A 631 23.63 -17.22 -37.53
CA ARG A 631 24.87 -16.71 -36.92
C ARG A 631 25.62 -17.82 -36.17
N LEU A 632 24.92 -18.68 -35.43
CA LEU A 632 25.50 -19.88 -34.79
C LEU A 632 26.06 -20.88 -35.83
N PHE A 633 25.34 -21.13 -36.92
CA PHE A 633 25.80 -22.02 -37.99
C PHE A 633 27.03 -21.47 -38.71
N ASP A 634 27.05 -20.17 -39.04
CA ASP A 634 28.20 -19.52 -39.66
C ASP A 634 29.44 -19.53 -38.73
N LEU A 635 29.24 -19.39 -37.42
CA LEU A 635 30.29 -19.55 -36.39
C LEU A 635 30.83 -20.99 -36.35
N LEU A 636 29.96 -22.00 -36.30
CA LEU A 636 30.34 -23.42 -36.31
C LEU A 636 31.08 -23.80 -37.59
N LYS A 637 30.60 -23.35 -38.75
CA LYS A 637 31.27 -23.55 -40.05
C LYS A 637 32.66 -22.88 -40.09
N SER A 638 32.81 -21.75 -39.40
CA SER A 638 34.05 -20.97 -39.35
C SER A 638 34.99 -21.36 -38.19
N PHE A 639 34.71 -22.43 -37.44
CA PHE A 639 35.50 -22.86 -36.28
C PHE A 639 36.99 -23.13 -36.61
N HIS A 640 37.30 -23.53 -37.83
CA HIS A 640 38.69 -23.70 -38.29
C HIS A 640 39.47 -22.38 -38.44
N LYS A 641 38.80 -21.23 -38.47
CA LYS A 641 39.39 -19.88 -38.59
C LYS A 641 39.65 -19.20 -37.22
N ILE A 642 39.59 -19.94 -36.12
CA ILE A 642 39.79 -19.41 -34.76
C ILE A 642 41.23 -18.91 -34.58
N ASN A 643 41.37 -17.67 -34.11
CA ASN A 643 42.65 -17.14 -33.69
C ASN A 643 42.98 -17.63 -32.26
N LYS A 644 43.99 -18.51 -32.16
CA LYS A 644 44.43 -19.13 -30.90
C LYS A 644 44.90 -18.10 -29.87
N ALA A 645 45.64 -17.08 -30.29
CA ALA A 645 46.14 -16.03 -29.40
C ALA A 645 44.99 -15.18 -28.86
N THR A 646 44.03 -14.81 -29.73
CA THR A 646 42.82 -14.08 -29.34
C THR A 646 42.00 -14.88 -28.33
N THR A 647 41.78 -16.17 -28.58
CA THR A 647 41.00 -17.05 -27.70
C THR A 647 41.66 -17.25 -26.34
N CYS A 648 42.99 -17.40 -26.29
CA CYS A 648 43.75 -17.50 -25.04
C CYS A 648 43.60 -16.22 -24.19
N LEU A 649 43.77 -15.04 -24.82
CA LEU A 649 43.56 -13.76 -24.17
C LEU A 649 42.12 -13.60 -23.65
N SER A 650 41.12 -14.01 -24.44
CA SER A 650 39.71 -13.99 -24.04
C SER A 650 39.44 -14.84 -22.79
N ILE A 651 39.98 -16.07 -22.73
CA ILE A 651 39.82 -16.95 -21.57
C ILE A 651 40.44 -16.31 -20.33
N PHE A 652 41.66 -15.77 -20.44
CA PHE A 652 42.33 -15.07 -19.35
C PHE A 652 41.51 -13.87 -18.85
N VAL A 653 41.08 -12.99 -19.75
CA VAL A 653 40.30 -11.78 -19.43
C VAL A 653 38.94 -12.14 -18.82
N PHE A 654 38.23 -13.12 -19.37
CA PHE A 654 36.92 -13.54 -18.85
C PHE A 654 37.04 -14.16 -17.45
N CYS A 655 38.04 -15.00 -17.21
CA CYS A 655 38.38 -15.52 -15.88
C CYS A 655 38.74 -14.40 -14.90
N PHE A 656 39.55 -13.42 -15.32
CA PHE A 656 39.92 -12.25 -14.52
C PHE A 656 38.69 -11.42 -14.12
N LEU A 657 37.79 -11.12 -15.06
CA LEU A 657 36.54 -10.38 -14.79
C LEU A 657 35.60 -11.13 -13.83
N ILE A 658 35.44 -12.44 -14.00
CA ILE A 658 34.62 -13.27 -13.08
C ILE A 658 35.25 -13.33 -11.69
N MET A 659 36.56 -13.51 -11.61
CA MET A 659 37.30 -13.51 -10.33
C MET A 659 37.17 -12.15 -9.64
N GLY A 660 37.32 -11.06 -10.38
CA GLY A 660 37.14 -9.69 -9.88
C GLY A 660 35.75 -9.44 -9.30
N LYS A 661 34.69 -9.94 -9.94
CA LYS A 661 33.32 -9.88 -9.40
C LYS A 661 33.18 -10.68 -8.09
N LYS A 662 33.80 -11.86 -7.97
CA LYS A 662 33.85 -12.64 -6.71
C LYS A 662 34.61 -11.90 -5.61
N ILE A 663 35.78 -11.34 -5.93
CA ILE A 663 36.62 -10.57 -4.99
C ILE A 663 35.88 -9.33 -4.47
N ASN A 664 35.26 -8.54 -5.35
CA ASN A 664 34.47 -7.36 -4.94
C ASN A 664 33.30 -7.76 -4.03
N SER A 665 32.59 -8.85 -4.33
CA SER A 665 31.51 -9.38 -3.47
C SER A 665 32.02 -9.77 -2.08
N PHE A 666 33.15 -10.47 -2.00
CA PHE A 666 33.79 -10.87 -0.74
C PHE A 666 34.30 -9.66 0.07
N ARG A 667 34.99 -8.72 -0.58
CA ARG A 667 35.52 -7.49 0.04
C ARG A 667 34.40 -6.62 0.62
N ARG A 668 33.27 -6.52 -0.08
CA ARG A 668 32.08 -5.78 0.38
C ARG A 668 31.48 -6.39 1.65
N ARG A 669 31.41 -7.72 1.75
CA ARG A 669 30.93 -8.42 2.97
C ARG A 669 31.84 -8.22 4.18
N LYS A 670 33.17 -8.28 4.00
CA LYS A 670 34.12 -8.24 5.13
C LYS A 670 34.55 -6.85 5.61
N LYS A 671 34.64 -5.83 4.73
CA LYS A 671 35.34 -4.57 5.08
C LYS A 671 34.52 -3.27 4.94
N LYS A 672 33.20 -3.33 4.64
CA LYS A 672 32.35 -2.13 4.36
C LYS A 672 33.01 -1.10 3.41
N ALA A 673 33.88 -1.55 2.51
CA ALA A 673 34.71 -0.66 1.68
C ALA A 673 33.85 0.17 0.72
N LEU A 674 34.05 1.49 0.70
CA LEU A 674 33.17 2.45 0.01
C LEU A 674 33.18 2.33 -1.52
N MET A 675 34.28 1.86 -2.11
CA MET A 675 34.50 1.82 -3.56
C MET A 675 34.70 0.37 -4.06
N PRO A 676 33.98 -0.07 -5.10
CA PRO A 676 34.28 -1.33 -5.80
C PRO A 676 35.55 -1.17 -6.66
N ILE A 677 36.37 -2.21 -6.77
CA ILE A 677 37.54 -2.18 -7.66
C ILE A 677 37.04 -2.28 -9.12
N PRO A 678 37.43 -1.36 -10.02
CA PRO A 678 36.98 -1.38 -11.42
C PRO A 678 37.78 -2.40 -12.25
N PHE A 679 37.44 -3.69 -12.08
CA PHE A 679 38.09 -4.77 -12.82
C PHE A 679 37.94 -4.65 -14.35
N ASP A 680 36.87 -4.02 -14.84
CA ASP A 680 36.68 -3.74 -16.27
C ASP A 680 37.79 -2.81 -16.81
N LEU A 681 38.20 -1.80 -16.03
CA LEU A 681 39.30 -0.89 -16.38
C LEU A 681 40.67 -1.57 -16.29
N LEU A 682 40.89 -2.36 -15.23
CA LEU A 682 42.13 -3.12 -15.07
C LEU A 682 42.32 -4.10 -16.24
N ALA A 683 41.24 -4.75 -16.71
CA ALA A 683 41.28 -5.61 -17.88
C ALA A 683 41.68 -4.84 -19.16
N ILE A 684 41.17 -3.63 -19.37
CA ILE A 684 41.55 -2.75 -20.50
C ILE A 684 43.05 -2.39 -20.41
N ILE A 685 43.50 -1.86 -19.27
CA ILE A 685 44.89 -1.40 -19.07
C ILE A 685 45.87 -2.56 -19.26
N VAL A 686 45.63 -3.71 -18.62
CA VAL A 686 46.48 -4.90 -18.74
C VAL A 686 46.47 -5.42 -20.18
N SER A 687 45.33 -5.43 -20.87
CA SER A 687 45.27 -5.90 -22.26
C SER A 687 45.94 -4.96 -23.25
N ILE A 688 45.89 -3.64 -23.03
CA ILE A 688 46.67 -2.66 -23.81
C ILE A 688 48.17 -2.88 -23.60
N PHE A 689 48.60 -3.05 -22.35
CA PHE A 689 50.01 -3.32 -22.03
C PHE A 689 50.50 -4.63 -22.69
N LEU A 690 49.74 -5.72 -22.59
CA LEU A 690 50.04 -6.98 -23.27
C LEU A 690 50.03 -6.83 -24.80
N SER A 691 49.09 -6.07 -25.36
CA SER A 691 48.99 -5.80 -26.80
C SER A 691 50.22 -5.06 -27.34
N LEU A 692 50.72 -4.09 -26.58
CA LEU A 692 51.93 -3.34 -26.90
C LEU A 692 53.21 -4.19 -26.75
N LEU A 693 53.35 -4.92 -25.63
CA LEU A 693 54.53 -5.77 -25.37
C LEU A 693 54.70 -6.87 -26.42
N PHE A 694 53.64 -7.63 -26.71
CA PHE A 694 53.69 -8.77 -27.63
C PHE A 694 53.37 -8.39 -29.09
N LYS A 695 53.12 -7.10 -29.37
CA LYS A 695 52.69 -6.57 -30.67
C LYS A 695 51.53 -7.39 -31.28
N LEU A 696 50.52 -7.69 -30.47
CA LEU A 696 49.51 -8.74 -30.76
C LEU A 696 48.81 -8.59 -32.11
N ASN A 697 48.56 -7.36 -32.55
CA ASN A 697 47.99 -7.07 -33.87
C ASN A 697 48.91 -7.53 -35.00
N PHE A 698 50.19 -7.13 -34.99
CA PHE A 698 51.15 -7.43 -36.05
C PHE A 698 51.61 -8.90 -36.03
N THR A 699 51.95 -9.44 -34.85
CA THR A 699 52.55 -10.77 -34.73
C THR A 699 51.52 -11.90 -34.80
N TYR A 700 50.30 -11.67 -34.30
CA TYR A 700 49.29 -12.72 -34.12
C TYR A 700 47.94 -12.39 -34.78
N ASN A 701 47.87 -11.33 -35.60
CA ASN A 701 46.66 -10.88 -36.29
C ASN A 701 45.45 -10.73 -35.34
N VAL A 702 45.68 -10.16 -34.15
CA VAL A 702 44.62 -9.90 -33.17
C VAL A 702 43.96 -8.57 -33.49
N SER A 703 42.67 -8.59 -33.86
CA SER A 703 41.89 -7.39 -34.15
C SER A 703 41.88 -6.41 -32.98
N THR A 704 42.23 -5.16 -33.25
CA THR A 704 42.23 -4.04 -32.27
C THR A 704 41.19 -2.99 -32.61
N VAL A 705 40.89 -2.10 -31.66
CA VAL A 705 39.89 -1.02 -31.80
C VAL A 705 40.22 -0.06 -32.96
N GLY A 706 41.50 0.12 -33.29
CA GLY A 706 41.93 0.96 -34.40
C GLY A 706 41.91 2.45 -34.05
N VAL A 707 41.96 3.31 -35.08
CA VAL A 707 42.11 4.77 -34.90
C VAL A 707 40.85 5.38 -34.29
N ILE A 708 40.99 5.96 -33.10
CA ILE A 708 39.97 6.82 -32.48
C ILE A 708 40.34 8.29 -32.80
N PRO A 709 39.53 9.03 -33.57
CA PRO A 709 39.79 10.44 -33.85
C PRO A 709 39.64 11.28 -32.57
N THR A 710 40.66 12.09 -32.28
CA THR A 710 40.66 13.03 -31.15
C THR A 710 40.04 14.35 -31.58
N GLY A 711 38.83 14.66 -31.13
CA GLY A 711 38.16 15.91 -31.44
C GLY A 711 36.72 15.94 -30.93
N PHE A 712 36.15 17.15 -30.88
CA PHE A 712 34.73 17.35 -30.58
C PHE A 712 33.94 17.38 -31.89
N PRO A 713 32.82 16.64 -32.01
CA PRO A 713 32.06 16.59 -33.25
C PRO A 713 31.26 17.89 -33.44
N ARG A 714 31.16 18.35 -34.68
CA ARG A 714 30.25 19.46 -35.02
C ARG A 714 28.81 18.96 -34.97
N PRO A 715 27.85 19.74 -34.45
CA PRO A 715 26.45 19.40 -34.52
C PRO A 715 25.96 19.50 -35.97
N ASN A 716 25.23 18.49 -36.43
CA ASN A 716 24.65 18.39 -37.77
C ASN A 716 23.12 18.25 -37.68
N LEU A 717 22.40 18.75 -38.68
CA LEU A 717 20.94 18.57 -38.74
C LEU A 717 20.58 17.15 -39.24
N PRO A 718 19.64 16.45 -38.58
CA PRO A 718 19.11 15.17 -39.07
C PRO A 718 18.46 15.29 -40.45
N ARG A 719 18.80 14.39 -41.38
CA ARG A 719 18.21 14.36 -42.73
C ARG A 719 16.74 13.90 -42.66
N ILE A 720 15.81 14.81 -42.98
CA ILE A 720 14.35 14.60 -42.87
C ILE A 720 13.85 13.48 -43.81
N GLU A 721 14.47 13.32 -44.98
CA GLU A 721 14.14 12.30 -46.00
C GLU A 721 14.14 10.85 -45.47
N LEU A 722 14.92 10.58 -44.41
CA LEU A 722 15.04 9.24 -43.82
C LEU A 722 13.95 8.93 -42.79
N PHE A 723 13.22 9.94 -42.27
CA PHE A 723 12.28 9.78 -41.15
C PHE A 723 11.18 8.76 -41.51
N THR A 724 10.52 8.90 -42.67
CA THR A 724 9.41 8.00 -43.04
C THR A 724 9.82 6.53 -43.19
N ARG A 725 11.11 6.26 -43.46
CA ARG A 725 11.66 4.90 -43.58
C ARG A 725 12.07 4.32 -42.22
N LEU A 726 12.52 5.17 -41.30
CA LEU A 726 12.98 4.79 -39.97
C LEU A 726 11.86 4.71 -38.93
N LEU A 727 10.73 5.39 -39.15
CA LEU A 727 9.59 5.46 -38.22
C LEU A 727 9.15 4.12 -37.59
N PRO A 728 9.01 2.98 -38.32
CA PRO A 728 8.60 1.71 -37.71
C PRO A 728 9.63 1.17 -36.72
N ASP A 729 10.92 1.31 -37.04
CA ASP A 729 12.03 0.90 -36.20
C ASP A 729 12.19 1.86 -35.01
N ALA A 730 12.01 3.17 -35.22
CA ALA A 730 12.03 4.21 -34.19
C ALA A 730 10.93 4.01 -33.14
N VAL A 731 9.70 3.66 -33.55
CA VAL A 731 8.59 3.31 -32.63
C VAL A 731 8.95 2.07 -31.80
N SER A 732 9.48 1.03 -32.45
CA SER A 732 9.85 -0.23 -31.80
C SER A 732 10.96 -0.06 -30.76
N ILE A 733 12.02 0.68 -31.12
CA ILE A 733 13.13 1.01 -30.21
C ILE A 733 12.64 1.93 -29.08
N THR A 734 11.76 2.89 -29.37
CA THR A 734 11.16 3.78 -28.35
C THR A 734 10.45 2.97 -27.26
N ALA A 735 9.60 2.01 -27.63
CA ALA A 735 8.90 1.16 -26.66
C ALA A 735 9.87 0.44 -25.71
N VAL A 736 10.98 -0.09 -26.23
CA VAL A 736 12.04 -0.75 -25.44
C VAL A 736 12.75 0.23 -24.50
N ILE A 737 13.21 1.38 -25.01
CA ILE A 737 13.93 2.38 -24.21
C ILE A 737 13.06 2.85 -23.05
N MET A 738 11.81 3.21 -23.35
CA MET A 738 10.86 3.70 -22.35
C MET A 738 10.59 2.64 -21.28
N SER A 739 10.28 1.41 -21.69
CA SER A 739 9.95 0.32 -20.76
C SER A 739 11.11 0.00 -19.81
N ILE A 740 12.32 -0.18 -20.34
CA ILE A 740 13.52 -0.48 -19.53
C ILE A 740 13.81 0.68 -18.58
N HIS A 741 13.73 1.92 -19.05
CA HIS A 741 13.96 3.09 -18.21
C HIS A 741 12.95 3.21 -17.07
N ILE A 742 11.65 3.04 -17.35
CA ILE A 742 10.59 3.17 -16.33
C ILE A 742 10.67 2.05 -15.29
N SER A 743 10.88 0.79 -15.68
CA SER A 743 11.04 -0.32 -14.73
C SER A 743 12.30 -0.13 -13.86
N LEU A 744 13.42 0.32 -14.43
CA LEU A 744 14.62 0.64 -13.64
C LEU A 744 14.41 1.85 -12.73
N ALA A 745 13.75 2.90 -13.22
CA ALA A 745 13.41 4.09 -12.46
C ALA A 745 12.58 3.70 -11.22
N LYS A 746 11.44 3.01 -11.42
CA LYS A 746 10.54 2.53 -10.34
C LYS A 746 11.26 1.59 -9.36
N MET A 747 12.07 0.65 -9.85
CA MET A 747 12.86 -0.26 -9.00
C MET A 747 13.79 0.52 -8.05
N PHE A 748 14.47 1.56 -8.55
CA PHE A 748 15.36 2.37 -7.73
C PHE A 748 14.60 3.40 -6.88
N SER A 749 13.43 3.86 -7.32
CA SER A 749 12.55 4.74 -6.53
C SER A 749 12.05 4.04 -5.26
N GLN A 750 11.62 2.78 -5.40
CA GLN A 750 11.22 1.92 -4.28
C GLN A 750 12.41 1.57 -3.36
N LYS A 751 13.57 1.22 -3.96
CA LYS A 751 14.76 0.82 -3.18
C LYS A 751 15.39 1.96 -2.35
N TYR A 752 15.28 3.20 -2.79
CA TYR A 752 15.90 4.37 -2.14
C TYR A 752 14.87 5.41 -1.65
N ASP A 753 13.60 5.01 -1.51
CA ASP A 753 12.48 5.80 -0.97
C ASP A 753 12.39 7.23 -1.53
N TYR A 754 12.21 7.34 -2.85
CA TYR A 754 11.94 8.62 -3.51
C TYR A 754 10.87 8.49 -4.61
N LEU A 755 10.17 9.59 -4.87
CA LEU A 755 9.11 9.65 -5.88
C LEU A 755 9.70 9.87 -7.28
N ILE A 756 9.09 9.22 -8.28
CA ILE A 756 9.38 9.41 -9.70
C ILE A 756 8.10 9.79 -10.43
N ASN A 757 8.21 10.73 -11.36
CA ASN A 757 7.11 11.14 -12.23
C ASN A 757 7.32 10.51 -13.60
N THR A 758 6.57 9.45 -13.91
CA THR A 758 6.68 8.71 -15.17
C THR A 758 6.60 9.63 -16.39
N ASN A 759 5.61 10.54 -16.46
CA ASN A 759 5.48 11.43 -17.61
C ASN A 759 6.65 12.43 -17.74
N GLN A 760 7.29 12.82 -16.63
CA GLN A 760 8.50 13.65 -16.68
C GLN A 760 9.71 12.87 -17.19
N GLU A 761 9.81 11.55 -16.93
CA GLU A 761 10.84 10.71 -17.53
C GLU A 761 10.70 10.61 -19.06
N PHE A 762 9.48 10.70 -19.60
CA PHE A 762 9.25 10.72 -21.06
C PHE A 762 9.79 12.02 -21.67
N TYR A 763 9.49 13.18 -21.05
CA TYR A 763 10.11 14.45 -21.44
C TYR A 763 11.63 14.39 -21.33
N ALA A 764 12.16 13.81 -20.25
CA ALA A 764 13.60 13.71 -20.03
C ALA A 764 14.29 12.89 -21.12
N LEU A 765 13.76 11.71 -21.46
CA LEU A 765 14.30 10.87 -22.53
C LEU A 765 14.12 11.51 -23.92
N GLY A 766 12.96 12.13 -24.18
CA GLY A 766 12.69 12.85 -25.43
C GLY A 766 13.69 13.96 -25.68
N PHE A 767 13.85 14.90 -24.73
CA PHE A 767 14.86 15.96 -24.83
C PHE A 767 16.29 15.41 -24.90
N THR A 768 16.61 14.36 -24.13
CA THR A 768 17.92 13.70 -24.16
C THR A 768 18.25 13.17 -25.56
N SER A 769 17.29 12.51 -26.22
CA SER A 769 17.49 11.91 -27.54
C SER A 769 17.42 12.94 -28.68
N ILE A 770 16.52 13.94 -28.60
CA ILE A 770 16.48 15.08 -29.54
C ILE A 770 17.82 15.82 -29.54
N ILE A 771 18.32 16.24 -28.36
CA ILE A 771 19.57 17.00 -28.23
C ILE A 771 20.76 16.15 -28.67
N SER A 772 20.78 14.85 -28.34
CA SER A 772 21.86 13.94 -28.75
C SER A 772 21.84 13.65 -30.25
N GLY A 773 20.67 13.64 -30.90
CA GLY A 773 20.52 13.38 -32.34
C GLY A 773 21.10 14.47 -33.26
N PHE A 774 21.40 15.66 -32.73
CA PHE A 774 22.21 16.67 -33.45
C PHE A 774 23.71 16.33 -33.45
N PHE A 775 24.17 15.44 -32.58
CA PHE A 775 25.55 14.97 -32.52
C PHE A 775 25.64 13.55 -33.10
N PRO A 776 26.82 13.12 -33.60
CA PRO A 776 27.03 11.75 -34.08
C PRO A 776 26.94 10.78 -32.90
N THR A 777 25.73 10.28 -32.68
CA THR A 777 25.35 9.36 -31.60
C THR A 777 24.39 8.30 -32.16
N PHE A 778 24.23 7.21 -31.41
CA PHE A 778 23.19 6.23 -31.66
C PHE A 778 22.20 6.20 -30.48
N PRO A 779 21.01 5.58 -30.65
CA PRO A 779 19.98 5.61 -29.62
C PRO A 779 20.47 5.13 -28.26
N ASN A 780 20.13 5.90 -27.23
CA ASN A 780 20.62 5.73 -25.86
C ASN A 780 19.56 5.09 -24.96
N ALA A 781 19.98 4.40 -23.90
CA ALA A 781 19.07 3.82 -22.91
C ALA A 781 19.71 3.70 -21.52
N CYS A 782 18.87 3.45 -20.52
CA CYS A 782 19.29 3.17 -19.16
C CYS A 782 19.84 1.74 -19.01
N SER A 783 21.02 1.59 -18.41
CA SER A 783 21.65 0.27 -18.18
C SER A 783 21.45 -0.21 -16.74
N LEU A 784 20.86 -1.40 -16.55
CA LEU A 784 20.72 -2.05 -15.24
C LEU A 784 22.08 -2.21 -14.55
N ALA A 785 23.11 -2.64 -15.28
CA ALA A 785 24.43 -2.90 -14.73
C ALA A 785 25.09 -1.61 -14.19
N ARG A 786 25.10 -0.52 -14.98
CA ARG A 786 25.64 0.79 -14.55
C ARG A 786 24.82 1.37 -13.40
N THR A 787 23.49 1.38 -13.52
CA THR A 787 22.55 1.89 -12.50
C THR A 787 22.68 1.15 -11.16
N MET A 788 22.88 -0.17 -11.20
CA MET A 788 23.14 -0.98 -10.01
C MET A 788 24.50 -0.68 -9.38
N VAL A 789 25.56 -0.48 -10.16
CA VAL A 789 26.87 -0.05 -9.62
C VAL A 789 26.74 1.34 -9.00
N ASN A 790 26.08 2.28 -9.69
CA ASN A 790 25.83 3.64 -9.23
C ASN A 790 25.21 3.67 -7.82
N GLY A 791 24.03 3.04 -7.66
CA GLY A 791 23.37 2.96 -6.36
C GLY A 791 24.14 2.12 -5.31
N ASN A 792 25.01 1.19 -5.71
CA ASN A 792 25.85 0.42 -4.78
C ASN A 792 27.05 1.22 -4.24
N VAL A 793 27.55 2.22 -4.99
CA VAL A 793 28.55 3.20 -4.54
C VAL A 793 27.94 4.24 -3.58
N GLY A 794 26.61 4.36 -3.58
CA GLY A 794 25.86 5.20 -2.65
C GLY A 794 25.68 6.65 -3.12
N THR A 795 25.72 6.87 -4.44
CA THR A 795 25.33 8.14 -5.05
C THR A 795 23.95 8.58 -4.59
N ARG A 796 23.75 9.89 -4.56
CA ARG A 796 22.52 10.52 -4.08
C ARG A 796 21.86 11.37 -5.15
N THR A 797 22.61 11.86 -6.14
CA THR A 797 22.07 12.73 -7.19
C THR A 797 22.65 12.46 -8.58
N GLN A 798 22.00 13.06 -9.58
CA GLN A 798 22.47 13.07 -10.97
C GLN A 798 23.71 13.96 -11.20
N LEU A 799 24.26 14.64 -10.18
CA LEU A 799 25.56 15.31 -10.29
C LEU A 799 26.70 14.32 -10.64
N SER A 800 26.53 13.04 -10.29
CA SER A 800 27.39 11.93 -10.74
C SER A 800 27.55 11.87 -12.27
N SER A 801 26.53 12.27 -13.04
CA SER A 801 26.58 12.32 -14.50
C SER A 801 27.55 13.38 -15.04
N VAL A 802 27.81 14.48 -14.32
CA VAL A 802 28.83 15.48 -14.70
C VAL A 802 30.22 14.88 -14.59
N PHE A 803 30.56 14.24 -13.47
CA PHE A 803 31.89 13.64 -13.28
C PHE A 803 32.15 12.47 -14.24
N SER A 804 31.11 11.68 -14.53
CA SER A 804 31.15 10.64 -15.57
C SER A 804 31.48 11.24 -16.94
N SER A 805 30.76 12.29 -17.31
CA SER A 805 30.90 12.97 -18.61
C SER A 805 32.23 13.72 -18.75
N ALA A 806 32.71 14.38 -17.69
CA ALA A 806 34.00 15.05 -17.66
C ALA A 806 35.17 14.06 -17.85
N LEU A 807 35.07 12.85 -17.27
CA LEU A 807 36.04 11.78 -17.49
C LEU A 807 36.01 11.30 -18.94
N ILE A 808 34.83 11.08 -19.52
CA ILE A 808 34.68 10.64 -20.93
C ILE A 808 35.19 11.71 -21.90
N PHE A 809 34.89 12.98 -21.65
CA PHE A 809 35.42 14.11 -22.42
C PHE A 809 36.95 14.17 -22.36
N SER A 810 37.54 14.03 -21.17
CA SER A 810 38.99 13.96 -20.99
C SER A 810 39.60 12.77 -21.76
N ILE A 811 38.89 11.65 -21.83
CA ILE A 811 39.33 10.48 -22.59
C ILE A 811 39.30 10.73 -24.10
N ILE A 812 38.23 11.32 -24.63
CA ILE A 812 38.10 11.65 -26.06
C ILE A 812 39.21 12.62 -26.51
N VAL A 813 39.53 13.63 -25.69
CA VAL A 813 40.51 14.67 -26.04
C VAL A 813 41.96 14.18 -25.86
N PHE A 814 42.29 13.56 -24.72
CA PHE A 814 43.68 13.28 -24.34
C PHE A 814 44.08 11.79 -24.42
N ILE A 815 43.17 10.86 -24.08
CA ILE A 815 43.52 9.44 -23.86
C ILE A 815 43.20 8.56 -25.09
N GLY A 816 42.35 9.01 -26.02
CA GLY A 816 41.86 8.23 -27.16
C GLY A 816 42.94 7.53 -27.99
N LYS A 817 44.11 8.15 -28.18
CA LYS A 817 45.27 7.54 -28.87
C LYS A 817 45.81 6.29 -28.16
N TRP A 818 45.75 6.23 -26.84
CA TRP A 818 46.21 5.09 -26.03
C TRP A 818 45.25 3.90 -26.04
N LEU A 819 43.99 4.11 -26.47
CA LEU A 819 42.98 3.05 -26.59
C LEU A 819 43.03 2.32 -27.94
N GLN A 820 43.74 2.86 -28.95
CA GLN A 820 43.86 2.25 -30.28
C GLN A 820 44.38 0.79 -30.28
N PRO A 821 45.42 0.41 -29.50
CA PRO A 821 45.93 -0.97 -29.47
C PRO A 821 45.08 -1.95 -28.65
N LEU A 822 43.93 -1.53 -28.09
CA LEU A 822 43.05 -2.39 -27.29
C LEU A 822 42.49 -3.54 -28.16
N PRO A 823 42.68 -4.83 -27.78
CA PRO A 823 42.10 -5.94 -28.52
C PRO A 823 40.56 -6.00 -28.43
N MET A 824 39.88 -6.24 -29.55
CA MET A 824 38.41 -6.31 -29.62
C MET A 824 37.83 -7.46 -28.78
N CYS A 825 38.58 -8.54 -28.59
CA CYS A 825 38.12 -9.68 -27.78
C CYS A 825 37.90 -9.33 -26.30
N VAL A 826 38.66 -8.37 -25.76
CA VAL A 826 38.52 -7.85 -24.39
C VAL A 826 37.15 -7.21 -24.21
N LEU A 827 36.71 -6.44 -25.21
CA LEU A 827 35.40 -5.81 -25.25
C LEU A 827 34.29 -6.87 -25.31
N GLY A 828 34.45 -7.90 -26.14
CA GLY A 828 33.54 -9.05 -26.21
C GLY A 828 33.40 -9.78 -24.85
N CYS A 829 34.52 -10.00 -24.15
CA CYS A 829 34.53 -10.56 -22.80
C CYS A 829 33.82 -9.65 -21.77
N ILE A 830 34.00 -8.33 -21.84
CA ILE A 830 33.31 -7.37 -20.98
C ILE A 830 31.79 -7.40 -21.23
N ILE A 831 31.35 -7.45 -22.49
CA ILE A 831 29.93 -7.60 -22.84
C ILE A 831 29.39 -8.94 -22.32
N ALA A 832 30.05 -10.07 -22.60
CA ALA A 832 29.62 -11.39 -22.14
C ALA A 832 29.50 -11.44 -20.60
N ALA A 833 30.47 -10.86 -19.88
CA ALA A 833 30.43 -10.75 -18.42
C ALA A 833 29.31 -9.82 -17.92
N ALA A 834 28.91 -8.79 -18.68
CA ALA A 834 27.82 -7.88 -18.35
C ALA A 834 26.42 -8.46 -18.62
N LEU A 835 26.28 -9.40 -19.56
CA LEU A 835 25.01 -10.10 -19.85
C LEU A 835 24.65 -11.18 -18.83
N LEU A 836 25.64 -11.75 -18.13
CA LEU A 836 25.43 -12.86 -17.19
C LEU A 836 24.32 -12.64 -16.14
N PRO A 837 24.14 -11.45 -15.51
CA PRO A 837 23.03 -11.20 -14.59
C PRO A 837 21.65 -11.16 -15.28
N VAL A 838 21.59 -10.77 -16.56
CA VAL A 838 20.34 -10.78 -17.34
C VAL A 838 19.98 -12.22 -17.70
N LEU A 839 20.94 -13.03 -18.13
CA LEU A 839 20.75 -14.45 -18.39
C LEU A 839 20.39 -15.26 -17.11
N GLN A 840 20.68 -14.76 -15.92
CA GLN A 840 20.25 -15.42 -14.67
C GLN A 840 18.73 -15.35 -14.43
N LYS A 841 17.98 -14.58 -15.22
CA LYS A 841 16.50 -14.48 -15.14
C LYS A 841 15.75 -15.78 -15.39
N PHE A 842 16.35 -16.76 -16.07
CA PHE A 842 15.79 -18.13 -16.13
C PHE A 842 15.51 -18.74 -14.75
N LYS A 843 16.19 -18.31 -13.68
CA LYS A 843 15.96 -18.81 -12.32
C LYS A 843 14.64 -18.32 -11.72
N ASP A 844 14.10 -17.21 -12.20
CA ASP A 844 12.87 -16.61 -11.68
C ASP A 844 11.61 -17.37 -12.17
N LEU A 845 11.70 -18.09 -13.30
CA LEU A 845 10.61 -18.85 -13.93
C LEU A 845 9.85 -19.80 -13.00
N ARG A 846 10.56 -20.49 -12.09
CA ARG A 846 9.93 -21.42 -11.13
C ARG A 846 9.00 -20.69 -10.16
N ASN A 847 9.30 -19.43 -9.84
CA ASN A 847 8.46 -18.61 -8.99
C ASN A 847 7.27 -18.05 -9.77
N ILE A 848 7.49 -17.57 -11.00
CA ILE A 848 6.42 -17.07 -11.88
C ILE A 848 5.36 -18.16 -12.10
N TRP A 849 5.77 -19.39 -12.45
CA TRP A 849 4.83 -20.52 -12.67
C TRP A 849 3.94 -20.84 -11.46
N ARG A 850 4.48 -20.71 -10.24
CA ARG A 850 3.73 -20.96 -8.99
C ARG A 850 2.69 -19.88 -8.69
N VAL A 851 2.92 -18.65 -9.16
CA VAL A 851 2.04 -17.50 -8.94
C VAL A 851 1.00 -17.39 -10.06
N SER A 852 1.44 -17.42 -11.32
CA SER A 852 0.58 -17.23 -12.49
C SER A 852 1.12 -17.98 -13.70
N ARG A 853 0.35 -18.98 -14.16
CA ARG A 853 0.66 -19.74 -15.38
C ARG A 853 0.59 -18.87 -16.64
N ILE A 854 -0.24 -17.82 -16.62
CA ILE A 854 -0.41 -16.92 -17.77
C ILE A 854 0.79 -15.96 -17.86
N ASP A 855 1.26 -15.39 -16.75
CA ASP A 855 2.44 -14.51 -16.78
C ASP A 855 3.72 -15.31 -17.08
N PHE A 856 3.80 -16.58 -16.67
CA PHE A 856 4.82 -17.51 -17.15
C PHE A 856 4.73 -17.74 -18.67
N SER A 857 3.52 -17.91 -19.22
CA SER A 857 3.36 -18.08 -20.68
C SER A 857 3.76 -16.82 -21.44
N VAL A 858 3.50 -15.63 -20.90
CA VAL A 858 3.98 -14.35 -21.44
C VAL A 858 5.50 -14.34 -21.50
N TRP A 859 6.19 -14.70 -20.41
CA TRP A 859 7.66 -14.75 -20.39
C TRP A 859 8.20 -15.74 -21.43
N ILE A 860 7.64 -16.95 -21.50
CA ILE A 860 8.08 -18.00 -22.42
C ILE A 860 7.86 -17.60 -23.88
N VAL A 861 6.65 -17.15 -24.24
CA VAL A 861 6.34 -16.70 -25.62
C VAL A 861 7.21 -15.51 -25.99
N THR A 862 7.45 -14.58 -25.07
CA THR A 862 8.33 -13.44 -25.31
C THR A 862 9.76 -13.89 -25.59
N PHE A 863 10.32 -14.75 -24.73
CA PHE A 863 11.67 -15.28 -24.89
C PHE A 863 11.82 -16.06 -26.21
N THR A 864 10.89 -16.98 -26.52
CA THR A 864 10.97 -17.80 -27.73
C THR A 864 10.75 -16.98 -28.99
N ALA A 865 9.77 -16.06 -29.04
CA ALA A 865 9.56 -15.19 -30.20
C ALA A 865 10.79 -14.31 -30.46
N THR A 866 11.40 -13.75 -29.41
CA THR A 866 12.64 -12.95 -29.51
C THR A 866 13.82 -13.76 -30.02
N VAL A 867 13.98 -15.03 -29.61
CA VAL A 867 15.11 -15.89 -30.02
C VAL A 867 14.91 -16.56 -31.39
N LEU A 868 13.69 -16.98 -31.72
CA LEU A 868 13.39 -17.73 -32.94
C LEU A 868 13.17 -16.83 -34.16
N ILE A 869 12.58 -15.65 -33.98
CA ILE A 869 12.28 -14.72 -35.08
C ILE A 869 13.42 -13.71 -35.17
N ASP A 870 13.28 -12.56 -34.52
CA ASP A 870 14.30 -11.52 -34.35
C ASP A 870 13.92 -10.67 -33.13
N VAL A 871 14.85 -9.83 -32.64
CA VAL A 871 14.61 -8.91 -31.52
C VAL A 871 13.41 -7.97 -31.80
N MET A 872 13.30 -7.39 -33.00
CA MET A 872 12.21 -6.45 -33.31
C MET A 872 10.84 -7.13 -33.31
N MET A 873 10.70 -8.18 -34.13
CA MET A 873 9.43 -8.89 -34.29
C MET A 873 9.03 -9.66 -33.03
N GLY A 874 10.01 -10.16 -32.27
CA GLY A 874 9.77 -10.78 -30.97
C GLY A 874 9.03 -9.87 -30.00
N LEU A 875 9.44 -8.59 -29.91
CA LEU A 875 8.74 -7.61 -29.08
C LEU A 875 7.28 -7.40 -29.54
N VAL A 876 7.04 -7.24 -30.85
CA VAL A 876 5.70 -7.02 -31.40
C VAL A 876 4.77 -8.20 -31.07
N VAL A 877 5.23 -9.44 -31.31
CA VAL A 877 4.50 -10.67 -30.95
C VAL A 877 4.19 -10.71 -29.45
N SER A 878 5.12 -10.27 -28.61
CA SER A 878 4.98 -10.26 -27.15
C SER A 878 3.94 -9.26 -26.67
N ILE A 879 3.92 -8.05 -27.24
CA ILE A 879 2.92 -7.02 -26.93
C ILE A 879 1.52 -7.52 -27.32
N VAL A 880 1.38 -8.08 -28.52
CA VAL A 880 0.11 -8.67 -28.99
C VAL A 880 -0.33 -9.81 -28.05
N PHE A 881 0.59 -10.67 -27.61
CA PHE A 881 0.29 -11.77 -26.69
C PHE A 881 -0.11 -11.29 -25.28
N VAL A 882 0.51 -10.22 -24.75
CA VAL A 882 0.09 -9.61 -23.47
C VAL A 882 -1.28 -8.97 -23.56
N LEU A 883 -1.58 -8.26 -24.66
CA LEU A 883 -2.90 -7.69 -24.88
C LEU A 883 -3.97 -8.80 -25.02
N LEU A 884 -3.68 -9.85 -25.79
CA LEU A 884 -4.56 -11.01 -25.96
C LEU A 884 -4.84 -11.72 -24.63
N THR A 885 -3.80 -12.01 -23.83
CA THR A 885 -3.98 -12.66 -22.52
C THR A 885 -4.72 -11.77 -21.53
N SER A 886 -4.59 -10.45 -21.62
CA SER A 886 -5.39 -9.49 -20.83
C SER A 886 -6.88 -9.50 -21.22
N VAL A 887 -7.20 -9.57 -22.52
CA VAL A 887 -8.57 -9.72 -23.03
C VAL A 887 -9.19 -11.05 -22.59
N ILE A 888 -8.45 -12.16 -22.73
CA ILE A 888 -8.91 -13.49 -22.31
C ILE A 888 -9.25 -13.52 -20.81
N ARG A 889 -8.41 -12.90 -19.95
CA ARG A 889 -8.69 -12.77 -18.50
C ARG A 889 -10.01 -12.03 -18.20
N GLN A 890 -10.38 -11.04 -19.01
CA GLN A 890 -11.63 -10.27 -18.82
C GLN A 890 -12.87 -11.00 -19.36
N GLN A 891 -12.70 -11.80 -20.42
CA GLN A 891 -13.75 -12.62 -21.02
C GLN A 891 -14.13 -13.84 -20.16
N TRP A 892 -13.18 -14.40 -19.40
CA TRP A 892 -13.36 -15.61 -18.58
C TRP A 892 -13.24 -15.34 -17.06
N PRO A 893 -14.07 -14.46 -16.47
CA PRO A 893 -13.98 -14.14 -15.05
C PRO A 893 -14.55 -15.25 -14.16
N SER A 894 -14.11 -15.26 -12.90
CA SER A 894 -14.70 -16.12 -11.87
C SER A 894 -16.09 -15.63 -11.48
N TRP A 895 -17.00 -16.58 -11.29
CA TRP A 895 -18.33 -16.36 -10.75
C TRP A 895 -18.58 -17.37 -9.64
N HIS A 896 -19.39 -16.98 -8.66
CA HIS A 896 -19.59 -17.74 -7.44
C HIS A 896 -21.07 -17.75 -7.06
N ILE A 897 -21.56 -18.88 -6.55
CA ILE A 897 -22.85 -18.96 -5.86
C ILE A 897 -22.56 -18.69 -4.38
N LEU A 898 -23.31 -17.76 -3.80
CA LEU A 898 -23.20 -17.44 -2.38
C LEU A 898 -24.33 -18.10 -1.60
N GLY A 899 -24.02 -18.65 -0.44
CA GLY A 899 -25.01 -19.11 0.53
C GLY A 899 -24.81 -18.40 1.87
N ASN A 900 -25.80 -18.51 2.75
CA ASN A 900 -25.78 -17.87 4.06
C ASN A 900 -24.89 -18.65 5.04
N VAL A 901 -24.04 -17.93 5.78
CA VAL A 901 -23.31 -18.50 6.92
C VAL A 901 -24.23 -18.54 8.13
N THR A 902 -24.48 -19.74 8.67
CA THR A 902 -25.50 -20.01 9.70
C THR A 902 -25.45 -19.03 10.87
N GLY A 903 -26.61 -18.46 11.23
CA GLY A 903 -26.75 -17.51 12.33
C GLY A 903 -26.18 -16.11 12.06
N THR A 904 -25.83 -15.78 10.80
CA THR A 904 -25.28 -14.47 10.44
C THR A 904 -25.96 -13.87 9.20
N SER A 905 -25.72 -12.58 8.95
CA SER A 905 -26.10 -11.89 7.70
C SER A 905 -25.01 -11.94 6.62
N GLU A 906 -23.95 -12.75 6.80
CA GLU A 906 -22.90 -12.91 5.79
C GLU A 906 -23.24 -13.97 4.73
N TYR A 907 -22.79 -13.69 3.51
CA TYR A 907 -22.93 -14.58 2.36
C TYR A 907 -21.56 -14.89 1.77
N ARG A 908 -21.23 -16.18 1.63
CA ARG A 908 -19.91 -16.68 1.24
C ARG A 908 -20.05 -17.82 0.22
N ASP A 909 -18.96 -18.11 -0.48
CA ASP A 909 -18.90 -19.12 -1.55
C ASP A 909 -19.19 -20.53 -1.02
N VAL A 910 -20.30 -21.12 -1.48
CA VAL A 910 -20.79 -22.45 -1.06
C VAL A 910 -19.76 -23.55 -1.35
N GLN A 911 -18.92 -23.41 -2.38
CA GLN A 911 -17.93 -24.44 -2.74
C GLN A 911 -16.73 -24.48 -1.79
N ARG A 912 -16.47 -23.41 -1.03
CA ARG A 912 -15.27 -23.29 -0.18
C ARG A 912 -15.53 -23.58 1.30
N TYR A 913 -16.77 -23.44 1.77
CA TYR A 913 -17.12 -23.55 3.18
C TYR A 913 -18.27 -24.55 3.39
N LYS A 914 -18.02 -25.58 4.20
CA LYS A 914 -19.00 -26.67 4.44
C LYS A 914 -20.20 -26.26 5.30
N SER A 915 -20.09 -25.19 6.08
CA SER A 915 -21.11 -24.70 7.03
C SER A 915 -22.01 -23.62 6.42
N ILE A 916 -22.36 -23.80 5.15
CA ILE A 916 -23.18 -22.87 4.37
C ILE A 916 -24.34 -23.64 3.77
N HIS A 917 -25.55 -23.12 3.96
CA HIS A 917 -26.74 -23.64 3.28
C HIS A 917 -27.04 -22.80 2.04
N ASP A 918 -27.28 -23.48 0.92
CA ASP A 918 -28.13 -22.94 -0.15
C ASP A 918 -29.48 -22.61 0.50
N THR A 919 -29.94 -21.36 0.37
CA THR A 919 -31.34 -21.05 0.66
C THR A 919 -32.21 -21.72 -0.38
N GLU A 920 -33.14 -22.56 0.06
CA GLU A 920 -34.16 -23.12 -0.83
C GLU A 920 -34.94 -21.97 -1.50
N ASP A 921 -35.23 -22.15 -2.79
CA ASP A 921 -35.85 -21.19 -3.72
C ASP A 921 -35.15 -19.83 -3.99
N ILE A 922 -34.07 -19.50 -3.27
CA ILE A 922 -33.29 -18.25 -3.45
C ILE A 922 -31.83 -18.56 -3.84
N CYS A 923 -31.45 -18.24 -5.08
CA CYS A 923 -30.07 -18.35 -5.56
C CYS A 923 -29.37 -16.99 -5.55
N ILE A 924 -28.21 -16.89 -4.88
CA ILE A 924 -27.41 -15.65 -4.83
C ILE A 924 -26.20 -15.82 -5.74
N PHE A 925 -26.06 -14.94 -6.73
CA PHE A 925 -25.04 -14.99 -7.77
C PHE A 925 -24.13 -13.77 -7.70
N ARG A 926 -22.81 -13.99 -7.62
CA ARG A 926 -21.79 -12.94 -7.71
C ARG A 926 -20.85 -13.17 -8.89
N PHE A 927 -20.60 -12.10 -9.64
CA PHE A 927 -19.74 -12.09 -10.83
C PHE A 927 -18.55 -11.17 -10.59
N ASP A 928 -17.34 -11.71 -10.50
CA ASP A 928 -16.15 -10.97 -10.04
C ASP A 928 -15.42 -10.25 -11.19
N SER A 929 -16.16 -9.42 -11.94
CA SER A 929 -15.64 -8.69 -13.11
C SER A 929 -16.56 -7.52 -13.52
N PRO A 930 -16.05 -6.45 -14.16
CA PRO A 930 -16.90 -5.52 -14.91
C PRO A 930 -17.72 -6.27 -15.99
N LEU A 931 -18.96 -5.85 -16.18
CA LEU A 931 -19.88 -6.47 -17.15
C LEU A 931 -19.88 -5.70 -18.46
N ILE A 932 -19.21 -6.26 -19.46
CA ILE A 932 -18.89 -5.60 -20.73
C ILE A 932 -19.19 -6.53 -21.92
N PHE A 933 -19.18 -5.99 -23.13
CA PHE A 933 -19.42 -6.75 -24.38
C PHE A 933 -18.60 -8.04 -24.50
N LEU A 934 -17.39 -8.09 -23.91
CA LEU A 934 -16.53 -9.28 -23.90
C LEU A 934 -17.10 -10.46 -23.08
N ASN A 935 -17.89 -10.19 -22.04
CA ASN A 935 -18.33 -11.20 -21.06
C ASN A 935 -19.85 -11.17 -20.75
N SER A 936 -20.61 -10.24 -21.36
CA SER A 936 -22.06 -10.09 -21.13
C SER A 936 -22.89 -11.29 -21.59
N GLU A 937 -22.47 -11.94 -22.68
CA GLU A 937 -23.09 -13.19 -23.15
C GLU A 937 -22.83 -14.32 -22.14
N ARG A 938 -21.58 -14.49 -21.71
CA ARG A 938 -21.20 -15.51 -20.72
C ARG A 938 -21.91 -15.34 -19.38
N PHE A 939 -22.08 -14.10 -18.93
CA PHE A 939 -22.90 -13.75 -17.76
C PHE A 939 -24.35 -14.20 -17.96
N SER A 940 -24.94 -13.91 -19.11
CA SER A 940 -26.32 -14.30 -19.44
C SER A 940 -26.50 -15.82 -19.54
N GLU A 941 -25.58 -16.54 -20.19
CA GLU A 941 -25.55 -18.02 -20.23
C GLU A 941 -25.50 -18.61 -18.82
N THR A 942 -24.63 -18.07 -17.96
CA THR A 942 -24.43 -18.57 -16.59
C THR A 942 -25.71 -18.39 -15.78
N LEU A 943 -26.37 -17.23 -15.88
CA LEU A 943 -27.68 -16.99 -15.24
C LEU A 943 -28.78 -17.89 -15.80
N LYS A 944 -28.82 -18.15 -17.11
CA LYS A 944 -29.78 -19.10 -17.72
C LYS A 944 -29.57 -20.52 -17.19
N TYR A 945 -28.32 -20.99 -17.13
CA TYR A 945 -27.96 -22.29 -16.56
C TYR A 945 -28.36 -22.40 -15.09
N LEU A 946 -28.09 -21.37 -14.27
CA LEU A 946 -28.51 -21.33 -12.87
C LEU A 946 -30.04 -21.35 -12.72
N SER A 947 -30.77 -20.57 -13.54
CA SER A 947 -32.24 -20.55 -13.52
C SER A 947 -32.83 -21.95 -13.83
N TYR A 948 -32.24 -22.68 -14.78
CA TYR A 948 -32.66 -24.04 -15.11
C TYR A 948 -32.40 -25.01 -13.95
N LYS A 949 -31.26 -24.88 -13.26
CA LYS A 949 -30.93 -25.68 -12.07
C LYS A 949 -31.91 -25.43 -10.91
N CYS A 950 -32.34 -24.18 -10.71
CA CYS A 950 -33.38 -23.84 -9.73
C CYS A 950 -34.72 -24.51 -10.08
N ILE A 951 -35.19 -24.35 -11.31
CA ILE A 951 -36.46 -24.94 -11.79
C ILE A 951 -36.44 -26.48 -11.70
N LEU A 952 -35.31 -27.13 -11.98
CA LEU A 952 -35.17 -28.59 -11.86
C LEU A 952 -35.12 -29.09 -10.40
N LYS A 953 -34.57 -28.31 -9.45
CA LYS A 953 -34.61 -28.69 -8.02
C LYS A 953 -36.06 -28.84 -7.56
N GLU A 954 -36.91 -27.82 -7.78
CA GLU A 954 -38.35 -27.87 -7.44
C GLU A 954 -39.06 -29.08 -8.07
N ALA A 955 -38.77 -29.38 -9.33
CA ALA A 955 -39.43 -30.47 -10.07
C ALA A 955 -39.11 -31.87 -9.48
N ASN A 956 -37.89 -32.06 -8.95
CA ASN A 956 -37.52 -33.32 -8.31
C ASN A 956 -38.06 -33.44 -6.88
N THR A 957 -38.05 -32.36 -6.08
CA THR A 957 -38.63 -32.38 -4.72
C THR A 957 -40.12 -32.73 -4.75
N LYS A 958 -40.88 -32.15 -5.71
CA LYS A 958 -42.31 -32.44 -5.89
C LYS A 958 -42.57 -33.88 -6.37
N LYS A 959 -41.58 -34.58 -6.93
CA LYS A 959 -41.71 -35.98 -7.37
C LYS A 959 -41.63 -36.99 -6.23
N MET A 960 -41.05 -36.64 -5.09
CA MET A 960 -41.08 -37.46 -3.86
C MET A 960 -42.40 -37.35 -3.09
N ASN A 961 -43.14 -36.24 -3.25
CA ASN A 961 -44.40 -35.97 -2.54
C ASN A 961 -45.65 -36.33 -3.37
N LEU A 962 -45.53 -37.29 -4.31
CA LEU A 962 -46.58 -37.67 -5.27
C LEU A 962 -47.73 -38.51 -4.67
N VAL A 963 -48.16 -38.24 -3.44
CA VAL A 963 -49.39 -38.79 -2.84
C VAL A 963 -50.18 -37.70 -2.11
N GLN A 964 -50.45 -36.56 -2.77
CA GLN A 964 -51.78 -35.90 -2.75
C GLN A 964 -51.86 -34.60 -3.58
N SER A 965 -53.03 -34.42 -4.19
CA SER A 965 -53.58 -33.18 -4.77
C SER A 965 -53.03 -32.64 -6.10
N THR A 966 -53.94 -32.03 -6.84
CA THR A 966 -53.83 -31.56 -8.23
C THR A 966 -53.63 -30.04 -8.31
N LYS A 967 -52.99 -29.56 -9.38
CA LYS A 967 -52.96 -28.14 -9.81
C LYS A 967 -52.49 -27.07 -8.78
N MET A 968 -51.37 -27.28 -8.09
CA MET A 968 -50.71 -26.16 -7.38
C MET A 968 -50.17 -25.08 -8.35
N LYS A 969 -50.45 -23.79 -8.07
CA LYS A 969 -49.74 -22.65 -8.68
C LYS A 969 -48.25 -22.70 -8.33
N ARG A 970 -47.38 -22.22 -9.23
CA ARG A 970 -45.92 -22.27 -9.06
C ARG A 970 -45.44 -21.16 -8.10
N SER A 971 -44.76 -21.58 -7.03
CA SER A 971 -43.85 -20.79 -6.21
C SER A 971 -42.85 -20.00 -7.08
N PRO A 972 -42.62 -18.70 -6.85
CA PRO A 972 -41.64 -17.92 -7.63
C PRO A 972 -40.21 -18.13 -7.11
N CYS A 973 -39.31 -18.57 -7.97
CA CYS A 973 -37.88 -18.66 -7.63
C CYS A 973 -37.20 -17.28 -7.75
N PHE A 974 -36.31 -16.96 -6.80
CA PHE A 974 -35.57 -15.69 -6.78
C PHE A 974 -34.09 -15.87 -7.11
N ILE A 975 -33.57 -15.00 -7.97
CA ILE A 975 -32.14 -14.85 -8.24
C ILE A 975 -31.69 -13.46 -7.78
N ILE A 976 -30.73 -13.43 -6.85
CA ILE A 976 -30.17 -12.19 -6.30
C ILE A 976 -28.79 -11.99 -6.91
N ILE A 977 -28.63 -10.93 -7.70
CA ILE A 977 -27.37 -10.57 -8.35
C ILE A 977 -26.62 -9.58 -7.45
N ASP A 978 -25.52 -10.05 -6.86
CA ASP A 978 -24.59 -9.21 -6.12
C ASP A 978 -23.75 -8.38 -7.10
N CYS A 979 -24.11 -7.09 -7.19
CA CYS A 979 -23.48 -6.11 -8.07
C CYS A 979 -22.17 -5.54 -7.50
N SER A 980 -21.72 -5.97 -6.32
CA SER A 980 -20.46 -5.48 -5.72
C SER A 980 -19.23 -5.81 -6.58
N GLY A 981 -19.28 -6.92 -7.33
CA GLY A 981 -18.24 -7.30 -8.30
C GLY A 981 -18.19 -6.43 -9.56
N PHE A 982 -19.29 -5.77 -9.93
CA PHE A 982 -19.32 -4.87 -11.08
C PHE A 982 -18.54 -3.59 -10.75
N VAL A 983 -17.40 -3.37 -11.42
CA VAL A 983 -16.61 -2.14 -11.30
C VAL A 983 -17.21 -1.03 -12.18
N TYR A 984 -17.59 -1.40 -13.40
CA TYR A 984 -18.34 -0.61 -14.37
C TYR A 984 -19.12 -1.58 -15.27
N VAL A 985 -20.10 -1.07 -16.01
CA VAL A 985 -20.93 -1.84 -16.95
C VAL A 985 -21.05 -1.02 -18.24
N ASP A 986 -20.97 -1.66 -19.41
CA ASP A 986 -21.14 -0.98 -20.70
C ASP A 986 -22.56 -1.11 -21.27
N ARG A 987 -22.80 -0.57 -22.48
CA ARG A 987 -24.10 -0.63 -23.14
C ARG A 987 -24.57 -2.07 -23.45
N MET A 988 -23.66 -3.01 -23.72
CA MET A 988 -24.01 -4.41 -23.97
C MET A 988 -24.26 -5.16 -22.65
N GLY A 989 -23.50 -4.87 -21.59
CA GLY A 989 -23.78 -5.33 -20.24
C GLY A 989 -25.14 -4.84 -19.72
N LEU A 990 -25.47 -3.56 -19.93
CA LEU A 990 -26.78 -2.99 -19.62
C LEU A 990 -27.91 -3.70 -20.39
N LYS A 991 -27.71 -3.94 -21.71
CA LYS A 991 -28.68 -4.70 -22.51
C LYS A 991 -28.83 -6.13 -21.99
N ALA A 992 -27.74 -6.82 -21.69
CA ALA A 992 -27.76 -8.18 -21.15
C ALA A 992 -28.51 -8.28 -19.81
N LEU A 993 -28.29 -7.34 -18.88
CA LEU A 993 -29.03 -7.24 -17.61
C LEU A 993 -30.54 -7.03 -17.82
N LYS A 994 -30.92 -6.21 -18.82
CA LYS A 994 -32.32 -5.97 -19.18
C LYS A 994 -32.97 -7.21 -19.83
N ASP A 995 -32.29 -7.80 -20.80
CA ASP A 995 -32.79 -8.92 -21.57
C ASP A 995 -32.92 -10.17 -20.67
N ILE A 996 -31.95 -10.44 -19.79
CA ILE A 996 -32.03 -11.57 -18.83
C ILE A 996 -33.14 -11.37 -17.79
N HIS A 997 -33.36 -10.14 -17.29
CA HIS A 997 -34.46 -9.86 -16.37
C HIS A 997 -35.82 -10.09 -17.03
N LEU A 998 -36.01 -9.62 -18.27
CA LEU A 998 -37.26 -9.83 -19.01
C LEU A 998 -37.46 -11.30 -19.42
N GLU A 999 -36.40 -12.03 -19.78
CA GLU A 999 -36.48 -13.45 -20.13
C GLU A 999 -36.79 -14.32 -18.91
N LEU A 1000 -36.13 -14.09 -17.76
CA LEU A 1000 -36.36 -14.87 -16.54
C LEU A 1000 -37.70 -14.53 -15.89
N LYS A 1001 -38.15 -13.27 -15.95
CA LYS A 1001 -39.50 -12.87 -15.50
C LYS A 1001 -40.61 -13.61 -16.28
N LYS A 1002 -40.44 -13.87 -17.58
CA LYS A 1002 -41.36 -14.71 -18.38
C LYS A 1002 -41.40 -16.18 -17.93
N LYS A 1003 -40.38 -16.66 -17.22
CA LYS A 1003 -40.27 -18.03 -16.68
C LYS A 1003 -40.65 -18.12 -15.19
N ASN A 1004 -41.30 -17.08 -14.64
CA ASN A 1004 -41.59 -16.91 -13.21
C ASN A 1004 -40.35 -16.93 -12.29
N VAL A 1005 -39.19 -16.52 -12.80
CA VAL A 1005 -37.96 -16.33 -12.02
C VAL A 1005 -37.73 -14.83 -11.83
N LEU A 1006 -37.78 -14.36 -10.59
CA LEU A 1006 -37.63 -12.94 -10.24
C LEU A 1006 -36.16 -12.61 -9.97
N ILE A 1007 -35.68 -11.48 -10.50
CA ILE A 1007 -34.29 -11.01 -10.29
C ILE A 1007 -34.27 -9.76 -9.42
N TYR A 1008 -33.48 -9.82 -8.34
CA TYR A 1008 -33.12 -8.67 -7.48
C TYR A 1008 -31.65 -8.29 -7.65
N PHE A 1009 -31.34 -7.00 -7.51
CA PHE A 1009 -30.00 -6.45 -7.62
C PHE A 1009 -29.54 -5.90 -6.26
N ALA A 1010 -28.41 -6.37 -5.75
CA ALA A 1010 -27.90 -5.98 -4.44
C ALA A 1010 -26.52 -5.30 -4.54
N ALA A 1011 -26.21 -4.39 -3.61
CA ALA A 1011 -24.88 -3.79 -3.43
C ALA A 1011 -24.30 -3.07 -4.68
N ALA A 1012 -25.16 -2.40 -5.46
CA ALA A 1012 -24.73 -1.61 -6.62
C ALA A 1012 -24.02 -0.30 -6.20
N LYS A 1013 -22.82 -0.06 -6.73
CA LYS A 1013 -22.01 1.15 -6.44
C LYS A 1013 -22.67 2.43 -6.97
N SER A 1014 -22.38 3.58 -6.35
CA SER A 1014 -22.96 4.89 -6.70
C SER A 1014 -22.91 5.20 -8.21
N CYS A 1015 -21.72 5.17 -8.81
CA CYS A 1015 -21.53 5.46 -10.25
C CYS A 1015 -22.33 4.51 -11.17
N LEU A 1016 -22.57 3.27 -10.73
CA LEU A 1016 -23.37 2.30 -11.48
C LEU A 1016 -24.87 2.63 -11.39
N ARG A 1017 -25.35 3.06 -10.21
CA ARG A 1017 -26.74 3.53 -10.01
C ARG A 1017 -27.02 4.80 -10.82
N GLU A 1018 -26.09 5.76 -10.84
CA GLU A 1018 -26.18 6.97 -11.68
C GLU A 1018 -26.31 6.59 -13.16
N MET A 1019 -25.46 5.67 -13.65
CA MET A 1019 -25.56 5.18 -15.02
C MET A 1019 -26.89 4.45 -15.33
N PHE A 1020 -27.48 3.72 -14.38
CA PHE A 1020 -28.81 3.11 -14.55
C PHE A 1020 -29.93 4.17 -14.68
N ILE A 1021 -29.79 5.32 -14.01
CA ILE A 1021 -30.71 6.46 -14.15
C ILE A 1021 -30.52 7.11 -15.53
N ASP A 1022 -29.28 7.50 -15.88
CA ASP A 1022 -28.96 8.21 -17.12
C ASP A 1022 -29.29 7.40 -18.39
N SER A 1023 -29.06 6.08 -18.36
CA SER A 1023 -29.39 5.18 -19.46
C SER A 1023 -30.89 4.85 -19.59
N GLY A 1024 -31.73 5.34 -18.67
CA GLY A 1024 -33.15 5.02 -18.62
C GLY A 1024 -33.44 3.54 -18.30
N PHE A 1025 -32.48 2.81 -17.71
CA PHE A 1025 -32.59 1.40 -17.35
C PHE A 1025 -33.84 1.13 -16.51
N HIS A 1026 -34.13 2.04 -15.59
CA HIS A 1026 -35.27 2.00 -14.69
C HIS A 1026 -36.66 2.09 -15.36
N ARG A 1027 -36.73 2.47 -16.65
CA ARG A 1027 -37.98 2.37 -17.43
C ARG A 1027 -38.41 0.93 -17.70
N SER A 1028 -37.46 -0.01 -17.65
CA SER A 1028 -37.69 -1.44 -17.89
C SER A 1028 -37.63 -2.30 -16.64
N ILE A 1029 -36.91 -1.87 -15.61
CA ILE A 1029 -36.70 -2.60 -14.36
C ILE A 1029 -36.98 -1.64 -13.20
N PRO A 1030 -38.02 -1.88 -12.37
CA PRO A 1030 -38.42 -0.94 -11.34
C PRO A 1030 -37.32 -0.75 -10.29
N ARG A 1031 -37.28 0.42 -9.65
CA ARG A 1031 -36.30 0.70 -8.59
C ARG A 1031 -36.48 -0.18 -7.35
N THR A 1032 -37.69 -0.68 -7.13
CA THR A 1032 -38.05 -1.57 -6.01
C THR A 1032 -37.29 -2.89 -5.96
N VAL A 1033 -36.69 -3.35 -7.07
CA VAL A 1033 -35.87 -4.58 -7.09
C VAL A 1033 -34.38 -4.35 -6.81
N PHE A 1034 -33.99 -3.12 -6.44
CA PHE A 1034 -32.64 -2.77 -6.03
C PHE A 1034 -32.53 -2.66 -4.50
N PHE A 1035 -31.45 -3.19 -3.94
CA PHE A 1035 -31.23 -3.27 -2.49
C PHE A 1035 -29.80 -2.83 -2.11
N PRO A 1036 -29.62 -2.15 -0.97
CA PRO A 1036 -28.31 -1.69 -0.52
C PRO A 1036 -27.40 -2.85 -0.10
N THR A 1037 -27.95 -3.95 0.42
CA THR A 1037 -27.19 -5.16 0.79
C THR A 1037 -27.84 -6.44 0.25
N VAL A 1038 -27.04 -7.50 0.11
CA VAL A 1038 -27.53 -8.85 -0.25
C VAL A 1038 -28.52 -9.38 0.79
N HIS A 1039 -28.31 -9.07 2.07
CA HIS A 1039 -29.20 -9.51 3.15
C HIS A 1039 -30.60 -8.88 3.04
N ASP A 1040 -30.69 -7.59 2.72
CA ASP A 1040 -31.97 -6.92 2.48
C ASP A 1040 -32.76 -7.61 1.35
N ALA A 1041 -32.10 -7.89 0.22
CA ALA A 1041 -32.70 -8.59 -0.91
C ALA A 1041 -33.19 -10.01 -0.56
N VAL A 1042 -32.40 -10.78 0.21
CA VAL A 1042 -32.77 -12.13 0.65
C VAL A 1042 -33.97 -12.10 1.58
N MET A 1043 -33.99 -11.18 2.56
CA MET A 1043 -35.11 -11.08 3.51
C MET A 1043 -36.39 -10.60 2.83
N THR A 1044 -36.32 -9.67 1.86
CA THR A 1044 -37.48 -9.28 1.06
C THR A 1044 -37.98 -10.41 0.15
N ALA A 1045 -37.08 -11.22 -0.43
CA ALA A 1045 -37.47 -12.40 -1.21
C ALA A 1045 -38.21 -13.43 -0.33
N LYS A 1046 -37.69 -13.75 0.86
CA LYS A 1046 -38.35 -14.66 1.81
C LYS A 1046 -39.77 -14.20 2.19
N GLN A 1047 -39.92 -12.93 2.57
CA GLN A 1047 -41.23 -12.34 2.89
C GLN A 1047 -42.23 -12.44 1.74
N GLN A 1048 -41.76 -12.44 0.48
CA GLN A 1048 -42.64 -12.56 -0.68
C GLN A 1048 -43.01 -14.03 -0.98
N ILE A 1049 -42.11 -14.99 -0.74
CA ILE A 1049 -42.41 -16.42 -0.78
C ILE A 1049 -43.48 -16.73 0.27
N GLU A 1050 -43.22 -16.39 1.53
CA GLU A 1050 -44.14 -16.57 2.67
C GLU A 1050 -45.54 -15.98 2.37
N ARG A 1051 -45.62 -14.74 1.88
CA ARG A 1051 -46.90 -14.12 1.50
C ARG A 1051 -47.64 -14.89 0.40
N SER A 1052 -46.93 -15.46 -0.58
CA SER A 1052 -47.54 -16.22 -1.66
C SER A 1052 -48.11 -17.56 -1.19
N GLU A 1053 -47.49 -18.17 -0.18
CA GLU A 1053 -48.00 -19.37 0.50
C GLU A 1053 -49.22 -19.04 1.37
N TYR A 1054 -49.15 -17.97 2.19
CA TYR A 1054 -50.27 -17.53 3.03
C TYR A 1054 -51.52 -17.14 2.23
N SER A 1055 -51.37 -16.47 1.07
CA SER A 1055 -52.52 -16.19 0.19
C SER A 1055 -53.19 -17.46 -0.34
N TYR A 1056 -52.41 -18.54 -0.52
CA TYR A 1056 -52.93 -19.82 -1.01
C TYR A 1056 -53.76 -20.54 0.05
N ILE A 1057 -53.36 -20.44 1.33
CA ILE A 1057 -54.08 -21.04 2.46
C ILE A 1057 -55.47 -20.39 2.61
N TYR A 1058 -55.55 -19.06 2.54
CA TYR A 1058 -56.83 -18.33 2.66
C TYR A 1058 -57.78 -18.59 1.47
N ASP A 1059 -57.28 -18.55 0.22
CA ASP A 1059 -58.08 -18.95 -0.95
C ASP A 1059 -58.65 -20.38 -0.78
N SER A 1060 -57.88 -21.31 -0.17
CA SER A 1060 -58.32 -22.70 0.05
C SER A 1060 -59.25 -22.92 1.25
N SER A 1061 -59.36 -21.95 2.17
CA SER A 1061 -60.30 -22.05 3.30
C SER A 1061 -61.71 -21.57 2.95
N ASP A 1062 -61.84 -20.63 2.00
CA ASP A 1062 -63.15 -20.17 1.53
C ASP A 1062 -63.85 -21.26 0.67
N ASP A 1063 -63.09 -22.01 -0.14
CA ASP A 1063 -63.55 -23.22 -0.87
C ASP A 1063 -63.97 -24.40 0.04
N LEU A 1064 -63.75 -24.30 1.36
CA LEU A 1064 -64.15 -25.29 2.38
C LEU A 1064 -65.35 -24.84 3.22
N GLN A 1065 -65.92 -23.66 2.95
CA GLN A 1065 -67.18 -23.18 3.54
C GLN A 1065 -68.33 -23.08 2.52
N SER A 1066 -68.13 -23.57 1.29
CA SER A 1066 -69.16 -23.78 0.25
C SER A 1066 -69.47 -25.27 0.04
#